data_AF-A0A7V2N359-F1
#
_entry.id   AF-A0A7V2N359-F1
#
_cell.length_a   1.000
_cell.length_b   1.000
_cell.length_c   1.000
_cell.angle_alpha   90.00
_cell.angle_beta   90.00
_cell.angle_gamma   90.00
#
_symmetry.space_group_name_H-M   'P 1'
#
loop_
_entity.id
_entity.type
_entity.pdbx_description
1 polymer ?
#
loop_
_entity_poly.entity_id
_entity_poly.type
_entity_poly.pdbx_seq_one_letter_code
_entity_poly.pdbx_strand_id
1 'polypeptide(L)'
;MGELRLPGLATGIDTAALIQQLMEVNSRRLRLMQQDLEKTQQKKDAMDELAGKLQAFRTAARALSNSSQLRSYVAKTSDADVMTVEAASKAAEGNHEVEIAQLATSERWIHSGFANATTYVGAGTLFISYNNQELKIQTTEDTTLEDLVGLINNDQDNPGVTATLLKHDNGSATPYHLVLNGQDSGSDYQITINASNTEVWKADTALQRSGDNATVTTRLRDLDGFTGEMESGSTSDRIRITGTTHEGTAVDVTFDVTRYTTIEDVLREVEKAYNESVSATYADGIITLTDKFSGTSNLDITLSFVPGTDSTALLTLPTFSQNTQGGSEASTLTSLLPATWTESKNAQDSKIRVDGYPASTSAEVQALTSLSDATSGTYRLYFNGEETGDLNYNDDIATIQAALNALSTIQTVGGVTVGGTPPSDSGSALTFTFSTEAGNVPEIVLTNNMLGPTAGDHGISTQTQGEDGWIRRSSNTIDDVITGVTLHLHDTTAVGETVDLTLTRDTASLKDKLNEMITAYNTVVMYIQEQTKFAPDGTSRGILATDYFVTTIWSRIKQPFQTAASGFGSNDSFMDPEDIGLDIGADGMLELDESTFDEAIVEDYLGVLRLLGAQKTGASDSATIKFYGAAGSTTAGTYNVKVVVSGGAITSAKIWGRDETEADARDATWNGNTVTGNSTTNSGNNYLYPENNLQFTVGLTTDGTYTATISVKQGFVGAVYELVDNMLDSVNGTMPVAQDALADTIKNQNGRIEREQTRLDAEEQRLVAKFARLERMLALINSQLSGLTTLS
;
A
#
# COMPACT_ATOMS: atom_id res chain seq x y z
N MET A 1 -34.29 -20.93 67.07
CA MET A 1 -35.49 -20.55 67.83
C MET A 1 -35.28 -19.12 68.32
N GLY A 2 -36.08 -18.15 67.85
CA GLY A 2 -36.03 -16.78 68.34
C GLY A 2 -36.71 -16.68 69.70
N GLU A 3 -35.98 -16.28 70.74
CA GLU A 3 -36.58 -15.84 72.00
C GLU A 3 -37.42 -14.58 71.73
N LEU A 4 -38.73 -14.64 72.02
CA LEU A 4 -39.59 -13.46 72.04
C LEU A 4 -39.18 -12.59 73.23
N ARG A 5 -38.46 -11.49 72.96
CA ARG A 5 -38.04 -10.51 73.96
C ARG A 5 -39.00 -9.33 73.89
N LEU A 6 -39.78 -9.11 74.94
CA LEU A 6 -40.67 -7.95 75.10
C LEU A 6 -39.92 -6.91 75.96
N PRO A 7 -39.33 -5.85 75.37
CA PRO A 7 -38.55 -4.85 76.10
C PRO A 7 -39.42 -4.06 77.09
N GLY A 8 -38.86 -3.65 78.23
CA GLY A 8 -39.51 -2.67 79.12
C GLY A 8 -40.63 -3.17 80.06
N LEU A 9 -40.98 -4.46 80.06
CA LEU A 9 -42.07 -5.01 80.91
C LEU A 9 -41.85 -4.88 82.43
N ALA A 10 -40.59 -4.83 82.90
CA ALA A 10 -40.26 -4.81 84.33
C ALA A 10 -39.97 -3.42 84.92
N THR A 11 -39.72 -2.41 84.08
CA THR A 11 -39.16 -1.10 84.50
C THR A 11 -39.92 0.11 83.98
N GLY A 12 -40.76 -0.04 82.94
CA GLY A 12 -41.45 1.07 82.28
C GLY A 12 -40.56 1.95 81.40
N ILE A 13 -39.30 1.56 81.16
CA ILE A 13 -38.35 2.28 80.31
C ILE A 13 -38.26 1.60 78.93
N ASP A 14 -38.43 2.36 77.86
CA ASP A 14 -38.24 1.88 76.48
C ASP A 14 -36.74 1.74 76.16
N THR A 15 -36.19 0.59 76.53
CA THR A 15 -34.79 0.24 76.32
C THR A 15 -34.44 0.12 74.84
N ALA A 16 -35.39 -0.18 73.96
CA ALA A 16 -35.18 -0.23 72.51
C ALA A 16 -34.96 1.17 71.93
N ALA A 17 -35.81 2.14 72.33
CA ALA A 17 -35.65 3.54 71.91
C ALA A 17 -34.32 4.15 72.40
N LEU A 18 -33.88 3.82 73.62
CA LEU A 18 -32.60 4.31 74.15
C LEU A 18 -31.39 3.70 73.42
N ILE A 19 -31.42 2.41 73.09
CA ILE A 19 -30.39 1.77 72.26
C ILE A 19 -30.33 2.44 70.89
N GLN A 20 -31.47 2.71 70.27
CA GLN A 20 -31.54 3.39 68.98
C GLN A 20 -30.92 4.80 69.04
N GLN A 21 -31.25 5.61 70.05
CA GLN A 21 -30.65 6.95 70.24
C GLN A 21 -29.13 6.90 70.45
N LEU A 22 -28.62 5.92 71.20
CA LEU A 22 -27.18 5.71 71.39
C LEU A 22 -26.50 5.28 70.08
N MET A 23 -27.15 4.42 69.30
CA MET A 23 -26.66 3.98 67.99
C MET A 23 -26.67 5.11 66.96
N GLU A 24 -27.64 6.03 67.00
CA GLU A 24 -27.70 7.20 66.11
C GLU A 24 -26.54 8.19 66.32
N VAL A 25 -26.10 8.38 67.56
CA VAL A 25 -24.91 9.19 67.88
C VAL A 25 -23.66 8.45 67.41
N ASN A 26 -23.57 7.15 67.68
CA ASN A 26 -22.43 6.32 67.30
C ASN A 26 -22.29 6.17 65.76
N SER A 27 -23.39 6.21 65.00
CA SER A 27 -23.39 6.10 63.53
C SER A 27 -23.03 7.41 62.80
N ARG A 28 -22.90 8.54 63.51
CA ARG A 28 -22.46 9.81 62.89
C ARG A 28 -21.11 9.68 62.18
N ARG A 29 -20.17 8.95 62.78
CA ARG A 29 -18.85 8.72 62.19
C ARG A 29 -18.94 7.92 60.88
N LEU A 30 -19.79 6.89 60.86
CA LEU A 30 -20.06 6.09 59.66
C LEU A 30 -20.64 6.97 58.54
N ARG A 31 -21.63 7.80 58.84
CA ARG A 31 -22.23 8.74 57.87
C ARG A 31 -21.20 9.69 57.27
N LEU A 32 -20.30 10.24 58.08
CA LEU A 32 -19.21 11.10 57.58
C LEU A 32 -18.27 10.33 56.65
N MET A 33 -17.89 9.10 57.01
CA MET A 33 -17.07 8.25 56.13
C MET A 33 -17.76 7.92 54.81
N GLN A 34 -19.08 7.65 54.83
CA GLN A 34 -19.88 7.41 53.62
C GLN A 34 -19.94 8.66 52.73
N GLN A 35 -20.12 9.85 53.31
CA GLN A 35 -20.07 11.11 52.57
C GLN A 35 -18.69 11.38 51.95
N ASP A 36 -17.61 11.06 52.66
CA ASP A 36 -16.24 11.20 52.12
C ASP A 36 -15.97 10.19 50.98
N LEU A 37 -16.51 8.97 51.09
CA LEU A 37 -16.47 7.96 50.03
C LEU A 37 -17.22 8.45 48.78
N GLU A 38 -18.45 8.91 48.93
CA GLU A 38 -19.27 9.45 47.82
C GLU A 38 -18.55 10.58 47.09
N LYS A 39 -17.93 11.51 47.82
CA LYS A 39 -17.12 12.58 47.21
C LYS A 39 -15.92 12.05 46.44
N THR A 40 -15.24 11.04 46.97
CA THR A 40 -14.07 10.44 46.31
C THR A 40 -14.48 9.68 45.06
N GLN A 41 -15.64 9.01 45.09
CA GLN A 41 -16.24 8.37 43.92
C GLN A 41 -16.59 9.40 42.84
N GLN A 42 -17.28 10.48 43.18
CA GLN A 42 -17.60 11.55 42.23
C GLN A 42 -16.35 12.17 41.60
N LYS A 43 -15.25 12.33 42.36
CA LYS A 43 -13.96 12.77 41.81
C LYS A 43 -13.40 11.78 40.80
N LYS A 44 -13.46 10.49 41.10
CA LYS A 44 -13.00 9.43 40.19
C LYS A 44 -13.83 9.42 38.92
N ASP A 45 -15.15 9.48 39.04
CA ASP A 45 -16.07 9.51 37.89
C ASP A 45 -15.78 10.73 36.99
N ALA A 46 -15.50 11.89 37.60
CA ALA A 46 -15.11 13.09 36.86
C ALA A 46 -13.74 12.98 36.17
N MET A 47 -12.76 12.30 36.80
CA MET A 47 -11.47 11.99 36.18
C MET A 47 -11.62 11.01 35.01
N ASP A 48 -12.46 9.98 35.17
CA ASP A 48 -12.74 9.01 34.11
C ASP A 48 -13.39 9.68 32.89
N GLU A 49 -14.33 10.60 33.11
CA GLU A 49 -14.95 11.37 32.03
C GLU A 49 -13.94 12.33 31.36
N LEU A 50 -13.09 13.02 32.14
CA LEU A 50 -12.01 13.85 31.59
C LEU A 50 -11.06 13.01 30.72
N ALA A 51 -10.67 11.82 31.18
CA ALA A 51 -9.83 10.89 30.42
C ALA A 51 -10.49 10.51 29.08
N GLY A 52 -11.80 10.23 29.08
CA GLY A 52 -12.57 9.96 27.86
C GLY A 52 -12.58 11.14 26.89
N LYS A 53 -12.76 12.38 27.38
CA LYS A 53 -12.71 13.60 26.55
C LYS A 53 -11.30 13.86 26.00
N LEU A 54 -10.26 13.64 26.81
CA LEU A 54 -8.87 13.71 26.37
C LEU A 54 -8.55 12.65 25.31
N GLN A 55 -9.14 11.45 25.39
CA GLN A 55 -8.96 10.41 24.38
C GLN A 55 -9.61 10.80 23.04
N ALA A 56 -10.79 11.40 23.07
CA ALA A 56 -11.44 11.95 21.88
C ALA A 56 -10.56 13.05 21.25
N PHE A 57 -10.05 13.97 22.07
CA PHE A 57 -9.15 15.02 21.62
C PHE A 57 -7.84 14.46 21.04
N ARG A 58 -7.22 13.48 21.70
CA ARG A 58 -6.04 12.76 21.20
C ARG A 58 -6.29 12.18 19.81
N THR A 59 -7.47 11.59 19.60
CA THR A 59 -7.84 10.98 18.32
C THR A 59 -7.94 12.02 17.21
N ALA A 60 -8.61 13.14 17.48
CA ALA A 60 -8.73 14.24 16.53
C ALA A 60 -7.37 14.89 16.22
N ALA A 61 -6.54 15.14 17.24
CA ALA A 61 -5.18 15.66 17.06
C ALA A 61 -4.29 14.68 16.26
N ARG A 62 -4.41 13.36 16.50
CA ARG A 62 -3.66 12.35 15.74
C ARG A 62 -3.93 12.43 14.24
N ALA A 63 -5.17 12.66 13.83
CA ALA A 63 -5.56 12.78 12.42
C ALA A 63 -4.87 13.95 11.69
N LEU A 64 -4.37 14.93 12.44
CA LEU A 64 -3.65 16.11 11.95
C LEU A 64 -2.15 16.08 12.24
N SER A 65 -1.69 15.09 13.01
CA SER A 65 -0.31 15.06 13.51
C SER A 65 0.74 14.71 12.46
N ASN A 66 0.34 14.29 11.24
CA ASN A 66 1.25 13.88 10.16
C ASN A 66 0.96 14.62 8.83
N SER A 67 1.81 15.58 8.51
CA SER A 67 1.76 16.41 7.30
C SER A 67 1.72 15.61 5.99
N SER A 68 2.36 14.45 5.92
CA SER A 68 2.35 13.62 4.71
C SER A 68 1.00 12.93 4.49
N GLN A 69 0.29 12.61 5.58
CA GLN A 69 -1.07 12.06 5.53
C GLN A 69 -2.13 13.15 5.36
N LEU A 70 -1.79 14.42 5.60
CA LEU A 70 -2.66 15.56 5.35
C LEU A 70 -2.69 16.01 3.90
N ARG A 71 -1.67 15.64 3.12
CA ARG A 71 -1.63 15.92 1.68
C ARG A 71 -2.65 15.03 0.98
N SER A 72 -3.83 15.57 0.77
CA SER A 72 -4.97 14.92 0.10
C SER A 72 -5.37 15.70 -1.13
N TYR A 73 -5.84 14.98 -2.13
CA TYR A 73 -6.29 15.51 -3.41
C TYR A 73 -7.67 14.98 -3.73
N VAL A 74 -8.48 15.83 -4.35
CA VAL A 74 -9.75 15.44 -4.96
C VAL A 74 -9.52 15.37 -6.46
N ALA A 75 -9.85 14.23 -7.05
CA ALA A 75 -9.98 14.07 -8.49
C ALA A 75 -11.46 14.22 -8.88
N LYS A 76 -11.74 15.00 -9.91
CA LYS A 76 -13.07 15.14 -10.51
C LYS A 76 -12.98 14.80 -11.98
N THR A 77 -13.99 14.07 -12.45
CA THR A 77 -14.20 13.74 -13.86
C THR A 77 -15.34 14.61 -14.40
N SER A 78 -15.27 15.03 -15.66
CA SER A 78 -16.40 15.69 -16.34
C SER A 78 -17.52 14.72 -16.70
N ASP A 79 -17.22 13.42 -16.79
CA ASP A 79 -18.19 12.37 -17.11
C ASP A 79 -17.87 11.07 -16.34
N ALA A 80 -18.64 10.83 -15.28
CA ALA A 80 -18.45 9.66 -14.41
C ALA A 80 -19.04 8.36 -14.99
N ASP A 81 -19.92 8.44 -16.01
CA ASP A 81 -20.44 7.27 -16.70
C ASP A 81 -19.38 6.68 -17.64
N VAL A 82 -18.46 7.52 -18.13
CA VAL A 82 -17.33 7.12 -18.98
C VAL A 82 -16.09 6.76 -18.15
N MET A 83 -15.72 7.58 -17.16
CA MET A 83 -14.51 7.37 -16.37
C MET A 83 -14.65 7.92 -14.95
N THR A 84 -14.34 7.10 -13.94
CA THR A 84 -14.14 7.57 -12.56
C THR A 84 -12.66 7.60 -12.21
N VAL A 85 -12.30 8.43 -11.24
CA VAL A 85 -10.90 8.76 -10.94
C VAL A 85 -10.65 8.80 -9.45
N GLU A 86 -9.51 8.27 -9.02
CA GLU A 86 -9.02 8.34 -7.65
C GLU A 86 -7.67 9.05 -7.61
N ALA A 87 -7.43 9.87 -6.57
CA ALA A 87 -6.16 10.53 -6.35
C ALA A 87 -5.50 10.07 -5.04
N ALA A 88 -4.25 9.67 -5.13
CA ALA A 88 -3.39 9.36 -4.01
C ALA A 88 -2.65 10.61 -3.50
N SER A 89 -2.04 10.52 -2.31
CA SER A 89 -1.27 11.61 -1.70
C SER A 89 -0.05 12.07 -2.52
N LYS A 90 0.41 11.25 -3.48
CA LYS A 90 1.49 11.56 -4.42
C LYS A 90 1.03 12.36 -5.65
N ALA A 91 -0.27 12.57 -5.84
CA ALA A 91 -0.80 13.37 -6.94
C ALA A 91 -0.28 14.82 -6.90
N ALA A 92 -0.48 15.51 -8.02
CA ALA A 92 -0.23 16.93 -8.19
C ALA A 92 -1.52 17.61 -8.68
N GLU A 93 -1.66 18.91 -8.39
CA GLU A 93 -2.75 19.69 -8.96
C GLU A 93 -2.53 19.86 -10.46
N GLY A 94 -3.61 19.78 -11.22
CA GLY A 94 -3.55 19.83 -12.67
C GLY A 94 -4.85 19.38 -13.30
N ASN A 95 -5.02 19.75 -14.55
CA ASN A 95 -6.10 19.26 -15.39
C ASN A 95 -5.49 18.37 -16.47
N HIS A 96 -6.18 17.27 -16.78
CA HIS A 96 -5.81 16.36 -17.84
C HIS A 96 -7.02 16.09 -18.72
N GLU A 97 -6.80 15.93 -20.01
CA GLU A 97 -7.83 15.48 -20.97
C GLU A 97 -7.58 14.01 -21.29
N VAL A 98 -8.57 13.16 -21.04
CA VAL A 98 -8.47 11.71 -21.28
C VAL A 98 -9.38 11.31 -22.43
N GLU A 99 -8.79 10.74 -23.49
CA GLU A 99 -9.52 10.12 -24.60
C GLU A 99 -9.52 8.60 -24.40
N ILE A 100 -10.66 7.93 -24.56
CA ILE A 100 -10.79 6.47 -24.37
C ILE A 100 -11.41 5.88 -25.64
N ALA A 101 -10.57 5.35 -26.52
CA ALA A 101 -11.03 4.77 -27.78
C ALA A 101 -11.57 3.34 -27.64
N GLN A 102 -11.11 2.62 -26.62
CA GLN A 102 -11.42 1.20 -26.45
C GLN A 102 -11.28 0.79 -24.98
N LEU A 103 -12.17 -0.10 -24.53
CA LEU A 103 -12.05 -0.78 -23.25
C LEU A 103 -11.31 -2.10 -23.39
N ALA A 104 -10.58 -2.47 -22.35
CA ALA A 104 -10.01 -3.80 -22.22
C ALA A 104 -11.14 -4.83 -22.07
N THR A 105 -11.00 -5.96 -22.76
CA THR A 105 -11.95 -7.07 -22.64
C THR A 105 -11.24 -8.39 -22.40
N SER A 106 -11.89 -9.27 -21.63
CA SER A 106 -11.49 -10.68 -21.50
C SER A 106 -12.06 -11.53 -22.64
N GLU A 107 -11.36 -12.63 -22.93
CA GLU A 107 -11.71 -13.55 -24.00
C GLU A 107 -12.82 -14.54 -23.62
N ARG A 108 -13.58 -14.99 -24.63
CA ARG A 108 -14.59 -16.03 -24.47
C ARG A 108 -14.70 -16.95 -25.68
N TRP A 109 -14.60 -18.25 -25.43
CA TRP A 109 -14.79 -19.30 -26.43
C TRP A 109 -16.04 -20.13 -26.15
N ILE A 110 -16.75 -20.51 -27.22
CA ILE A 110 -17.97 -21.33 -27.16
C ILE A 110 -17.77 -22.58 -27.99
N HIS A 111 -17.97 -23.75 -27.38
CA HIS A 111 -17.93 -25.03 -28.06
C HIS A 111 -19.19 -25.26 -28.93
N SER A 112 -19.08 -26.02 -30.03
CA SER A 112 -20.17 -26.31 -30.97
C SER A 112 -21.39 -27.03 -30.38
N GLY A 113 -21.23 -27.63 -29.20
CA GLY A 113 -22.30 -28.14 -28.35
C GLY A 113 -22.41 -29.66 -28.25
N PHE A 114 -23.18 -30.11 -27.25
CA PHE A 114 -23.46 -31.51 -26.90
C PHE A 114 -24.97 -31.71 -26.68
N ALA A 115 -25.42 -32.97 -26.78
CA ALA A 115 -26.83 -33.31 -26.66
C ALA A 115 -27.40 -33.05 -25.26
N ASN A 116 -26.63 -33.38 -24.22
CA ASN A 116 -27.02 -33.25 -22.80
C ASN A 116 -25.81 -32.87 -21.93
N ALA A 117 -26.04 -32.24 -20.78
CA ALA A 117 -25.00 -32.00 -19.76
C ALA A 117 -24.32 -33.29 -19.25
N THR A 118 -25.03 -34.42 -19.28
CA THR A 118 -24.51 -35.73 -18.88
C THR A 118 -23.92 -36.53 -20.05
N THR A 119 -23.74 -35.92 -21.22
CA THR A 119 -23.09 -36.59 -22.36
C THR A 119 -21.62 -36.83 -22.00
N TYR A 120 -21.14 -38.06 -22.19
CA TYR A 120 -19.72 -38.37 -21.98
C TYR A 120 -18.85 -37.69 -23.02
N VAL A 121 -17.76 -37.06 -22.57
CA VAL A 121 -16.78 -36.41 -23.46
C VAL A 121 -15.73 -37.39 -23.99
N GLY A 122 -15.57 -38.55 -23.34
CA GLY A 122 -14.62 -39.60 -23.66
C GLY A 122 -13.33 -39.53 -22.84
N ALA A 123 -12.52 -40.59 -22.87
CA ALA A 123 -11.20 -40.60 -22.24
C ALA A 123 -10.17 -39.83 -23.07
N GLY A 124 -9.37 -39.00 -22.42
CA GLY A 124 -8.30 -38.28 -23.10
C GLY A 124 -7.74 -37.10 -22.33
N THR A 125 -7.10 -36.19 -23.06
CA THR A 125 -6.51 -34.98 -22.48
C THR A 125 -6.92 -33.76 -23.31
N LEU A 126 -7.29 -32.69 -22.63
CA LEU A 126 -7.57 -31.37 -23.19
C LEU A 126 -6.49 -30.40 -22.70
N PHE A 127 -5.93 -29.62 -23.62
CA PHE A 127 -4.96 -28.57 -23.32
C PHE A 127 -5.59 -27.20 -23.58
N ILE A 128 -5.50 -26.32 -22.60
CA ILE A 128 -5.97 -24.93 -22.68
C ILE A 128 -4.81 -24.05 -22.24
N SER A 129 -4.39 -23.09 -23.05
CA SER A 129 -3.43 -22.06 -22.63
C SER A 129 -4.14 -20.78 -22.25
N TYR A 130 -3.67 -20.14 -21.18
CA TYR A 130 -4.13 -18.83 -20.71
C TYR A 130 -3.06 -18.19 -19.83
N ASN A 131 -2.85 -16.87 -19.98
CA ASN A 131 -1.82 -16.12 -19.24
C ASN A 131 -0.42 -16.79 -19.34
N ASN A 132 -0.07 -17.25 -20.54
CA ASN A 132 1.21 -17.93 -20.83
C ASN A 132 1.46 -19.21 -20.00
N GLN A 133 0.39 -19.82 -19.48
CA GLN A 133 0.41 -21.08 -18.75
C GLN A 133 -0.57 -22.07 -19.41
N GLU A 134 -0.17 -23.34 -19.44
CA GLU A 134 -0.98 -24.40 -20.02
C GLU A 134 -1.67 -25.23 -18.92
N LEU A 135 -2.99 -25.31 -19.02
CA LEU A 135 -3.85 -26.15 -18.23
C LEU A 135 -4.08 -27.49 -18.95
N LYS A 136 -3.72 -28.59 -18.27
CA LYS A 136 -3.87 -29.96 -18.75
C LYS A 136 -5.00 -30.68 -18.02
N ILE A 137 -6.11 -30.93 -18.70
CA ILE A 137 -7.26 -31.63 -18.13
C ILE A 137 -7.33 -33.07 -18.63
N GLN A 138 -7.23 -34.02 -17.72
CA GLN A 138 -7.37 -35.45 -18.02
C GLN A 138 -8.81 -35.92 -17.77
N THR A 139 -9.37 -36.65 -18.72
CA THR A 139 -10.72 -37.22 -18.65
C THR A 139 -10.69 -38.74 -18.79
N THR A 140 -11.74 -39.39 -18.30
CA THR A 140 -12.00 -40.83 -18.41
C THR A 140 -13.21 -41.11 -19.31
N GLU A 141 -13.45 -42.38 -19.67
CA GLU A 141 -14.59 -42.77 -20.50
C GLU A 141 -15.95 -42.37 -19.90
N ASP A 142 -16.01 -42.23 -18.57
CA ASP A 142 -17.23 -41.88 -17.82
C ASP A 142 -17.32 -40.38 -17.50
N THR A 143 -16.35 -39.55 -17.91
CA THR A 143 -16.38 -38.11 -17.66
C THR A 143 -17.50 -37.47 -18.47
N THR A 144 -18.48 -36.87 -17.79
CA THR A 144 -19.55 -36.12 -18.45
C THR A 144 -19.12 -34.69 -18.77
N LEU A 145 -19.89 -34.01 -19.61
CA LEU A 145 -19.70 -32.59 -19.89
C LEU A 145 -19.82 -31.72 -18.62
N GLU A 146 -20.72 -32.06 -17.69
CA GLU A 146 -20.81 -31.41 -16.37
C GLU A 146 -19.58 -31.68 -15.51
N ASP A 147 -19.05 -32.91 -15.52
CA ASP A 147 -17.80 -33.24 -14.81
C ASP A 147 -16.62 -32.47 -15.40
N LEU A 148 -16.54 -32.31 -16.72
CA LEU A 148 -15.48 -31.55 -17.39
C LEU A 148 -15.44 -30.08 -16.94
N VAL A 149 -16.61 -29.46 -16.74
CA VAL A 149 -16.67 -28.11 -16.14
C VAL A 149 -16.08 -28.10 -14.74
N GLY A 150 -16.42 -29.11 -13.94
CA GLY A 150 -15.84 -29.30 -12.61
C GLY A 150 -14.33 -29.51 -12.65
N LEU A 151 -13.82 -30.31 -13.60
CA LEU A 151 -12.40 -30.57 -13.76
C LEU A 151 -11.64 -29.31 -14.12
N ILE A 152 -12.11 -28.52 -15.09
CA ILE A 152 -11.46 -27.26 -15.47
C ILE A 152 -11.45 -26.28 -14.28
N ASN A 153 -12.61 -26.01 -13.68
CA ASN A 153 -12.73 -24.97 -12.66
C ASN A 153 -12.04 -25.29 -11.33
N ASN A 154 -11.88 -26.57 -11.01
CA ASN A 154 -11.28 -27.00 -9.74
C ASN A 154 -9.87 -27.58 -9.91
N ASP A 155 -9.28 -27.49 -11.11
CA ASP A 155 -7.88 -27.86 -11.31
C ASP A 155 -6.98 -26.90 -10.53
N GLN A 156 -5.99 -27.44 -9.83
CA GLN A 156 -5.07 -26.67 -9.01
C GLN A 156 -4.13 -25.79 -9.86
N ASP A 157 -3.87 -26.20 -11.10
CA ASP A 157 -2.97 -25.55 -12.05
C ASP A 157 -3.74 -24.64 -13.02
N ASN A 158 -5.03 -24.37 -12.75
CA ASN A 158 -5.85 -23.49 -13.58
C ASN A 158 -5.35 -22.04 -13.49
N PRO A 159 -4.86 -21.45 -14.61
CA PRO A 159 -4.26 -20.12 -14.62
C PRO A 159 -5.27 -18.96 -14.62
N GLY A 160 -6.57 -19.24 -14.52
CA GLY A 160 -7.63 -18.21 -14.54
C GLY A 160 -8.68 -18.40 -15.64
N VAL A 161 -8.85 -19.62 -16.16
CA VAL A 161 -9.93 -19.96 -17.11
C VAL A 161 -11.14 -20.47 -16.34
N THR A 162 -12.33 -19.96 -16.66
CA THR A 162 -13.59 -20.47 -16.11
C THR A 162 -14.43 -21.16 -17.17
N ALA A 163 -14.89 -22.37 -16.84
CA ALA A 163 -15.79 -23.16 -17.66
C ALA A 163 -17.23 -23.06 -17.15
N THR A 164 -18.20 -22.95 -18.06
CA THR A 164 -19.63 -22.99 -17.74
C THR A 164 -20.42 -23.71 -18.83
N LEU A 165 -21.66 -24.11 -18.52
CA LEU A 165 -22.60 -24.66 -19.51
C LEU A 165 -23.66 -23.64 -19.87
N LEU A 166 -23.75 -23.33 -21.16
CA LEU A 166 -24.82 -22.54 -21.75
C LEU A 166 -25.79 -23.48 -22.47
N LYS A 167 -27.06 -23.48 -22.04
CA LYS A 167 -28.12 -24.21 -22.73
C LYS A 167 -28.86 -23.28 -23.70
N HIS A 168 -28.88 -23.62 -24.98
CA HIS A 168 -29.60 -22.91 -26.03
C HIS A 168 -30.65 -23.83 -26.67
N ASP A 169 -31.88 -23.78 -26.16
CA ASP A 169 -33.00 -24.58 -26.66
C ASP A 169 -33.62 -23.98 -27.94
N ASN A 170 -32.97 -24.19 -29.09
CA ASN A 170 -33.47 -23.75 -30.41
C ASN A 170 -33.95 -24.92 -31.31
N GLY A 171 -34.15 -26.10 -30.74
CA GLY A 171 -34.45 -27.33 -31.48
C GLY A 171 -33.21 -28.03 -32.09
N SER A 172 -31.99 -27.54 -31.78
CA SER A 172 -30.73 -28.23 -32.10
C SER A 172 -30.65 -29.59 -31.39
N ALA A 173 -29.99 -30.54 -32.04
CA ALA A 173 -29.63 -31.82 -31.42
C ALA A 173 -28.51 -31.70 -30.38
N THR A 174 -27.85 -30.53 -30.30
CA THR A 174 -26.70 -30.24 -29.43
C THR A 174 -26.89 -28.92 -28.64
N PRO A 175 -27.93 -28.80 -27.77
CA PRO A 175 -28.27 -27.53 -27.13
C PRO A 175 -27.35 -27.12 -25.98
N TYR A 176 -26.43 -27.97 -25.50
CA TYR A 176 -25.55 -27.67 -24.37
C TYR A 176 -24.15 -27.29 -24.86
N HIS A 177 -23.75 -26.04 -24.67
CA HIS A 177 -22.46 -25.50 -25.09
C HIS A 177 -21.54 -25.32 -23.89
N LEU A 178 -20.31 -25.85 -23.98
CA LEU A 178 -19.24 -25.50 -23.06
C LEU A 178 -18.76 -24.09 -23.41
N VAL A 179 -18.67 -23.23 -22.42
CA VAL A 179 -18.18 -21.85 -22.58
C VAL A 179 -16.96 -21.69 -21.68
N LEU A 180 -15.85 -21.24 -22.28
CA LEU A 180 -14.63 -20.87 -21.57
C LEU A 180 -14.52 -19.34 -21.53
N ASN A 181 -14.24 -18.79 -20.36
CA ASN A 181 -14.07 -17.36 -20.11
C ASN A 181 -12.74 -17.12 -19.40
N GLY A 182 -11.95 -16.15 -19.88
CA GLY A 182 -10.80 -15.64 -19.15
C GLY A 182 -11.25 -14.73 -18.01
N GLN A 183 -10.56 -14.78 -16.87
CA GLN A 183 -10.86 -13.91 -15.72
C GLN A 183 -10.36 -12.48 -15.92
N ASP A 184 -9.17 -12.34 -16.48
CA ASP A 184 -8.52 -11.06 -16.76
C ASP A 184 -8.78 -10.58 -18.21
N SER A 185 -8.77 -9.27 -18.38
CA SER A 185 -8.85 -8.59 -19.68
C SER A 185 -7.47 -8.28 -20.24
N GLY A 186 -7.40 -7.93 -21.52
CA GLY A 186 -6.16 -7.54 -22.17
C GLY A 186 -5.66 -8.58 -23.15
N SER A 187 -4.88 -8.13 -24.12
CA SER A 187 -4.36 -8.97 -25.20
C SER A 187 -3.38 -10.05 -24.71
N ASP A 188 -2.76 -9.85 -23.55
CA ASP A 188 -1.91 -10.86 -22.88
C ASP A 188 -2.69 -12.07 -22.34
N TYR A 189 -3.99 -11.91 -22.11
CA TYR A 189 -4.84 -12.89 -21.43
C TYR A 189 -5.73 -13.64 -22.43
N GLN A 190 -5.08 -14.21 -23.44
CA GLN A 190 -5.75 -15.00 -24.47
C GLN A 190 -5.98 -16.45 -24.04
N ILE A 191 -7.12 -17.02 -24.45
CA ILE A 191 -7.42 -18.44 -24.33
C ILE A 191 -7.07 -19.12 -25.65
N THR A 192 -6.23 -20.13 -25.60
CA THR A 192 -5.97 -21.00 -26.76
C THR A 192 -6.33 -22.44 -26.43
N ILE A 193 -7.13 -23.08 -27.26
CA ILE A 193 -7.38 -24.52 -27.18
C ILE A 193 -6.33 -25.22 -28.03
N ASN A 194 -5.48 -26.04 -27.42
CA ASN A 194 -4.31 -26.60 -28.10
C ASN A 194 -4.53 -28.05 -28.53
N ALA A 195 -3.95 -28.41 -29.68
CA ALA A 195 -3.94 -29.79 -30.18
C ALA A 195 -2.85 -30.66 -29.50
N SER A 196 -1.90 -30.06 -28.79
CA SER A 196 -0.84 -30.70 -28.01
C SER A 196 -0.31 -29.74 -26.95
N ASN A 197 0.58 -30.21 -26.08
CA ASN A 197 1.19 -29.38 -25.05
C ASN A 197 2.30 -28.44 -25.57
N THR A 198 2.69 -27.47 -24.74
CA THR A 198 3.70 -26.44 -25.04
C THR A 198 4.98 -26.59 -24.21
N GLU A 199 6.09 -26.03 -24.67
CA GLU A 199 7.39 -26.10 -24.03
C GLU A 199 7.64 -24.94 -23.04
N VAL A 200 8.17 -25.24 -21.85
CA VAL A 200 8.46 -24.25 -20.80
C VAL A 200 9.90 -24.35 -20.32
N TRP A 201 10.59 -23.22 -20.37
CA TRP A 201 11.96 -23.02 -19.89
C TRP A 201 11.95 -22.14 -18.64
N LYS A 202 12.80 -22.47 -17.67
CA LYS A 202 12.89 -21.71 -16.43
C LYS A 202 14.35 -21.41 -16.09
N ALA A 203 14.58 -20.23 -15.53
CA ALA A 203 15.85 -19.89 -14.92
C ALA A 203 16.10 -20.77 -13.67
N ASP A 204 17.30 -21.32 -13.55
CA ASP A 204 17.69 -22.20 -12.45
C ASP A 204 18.04 -21.44 -11.16
N THR A 205 18.31 -20.13 -11.27
CA THR A 205 18.73 -19.28 -10.15
C THR A 205 17.83 -18.07 -10.03
N ALA A 206 17.33 -17.84 -8.82
CA ALA A 206 16.56 -16.63 -8.50
C ALA A 206 17.46 -15.38 -8.54
N LEU A 207 17.02 -14.35 -9.27
CA LEU A 207 17.58 -13.01 -9.22
C LEU A 207 17.19 -12.34 -7.90
N GLN A 208 18.20 -11.92 -7.15
CA GLN A 208 18.04 -11.33 -5.83
C GLN A 208 18.55 -9.90 -5.78
N ARG A 209 17.97 -9.12 -4.87
CA ARG A 209 18.40 -7.78 -4.47
C ARG A 209 18.41 -7.73 -2.95
N SER A 210 19.59 -7.48 -2.39
CA SER A 210 19.82 -7.42 -0.94
C SER A 210 19.39 -8.68 -0.19
N GLY A 211 19.51 -9.84 -0.82
CA GLY A 211 19.15 -11.15 -0.26
C GLY A 211 17.67 -11.54 -0.40
N ASP A 212 16.81 -10.65 -0.89
CA ASP A 212 15.40 -10.92 -1.20
C ASP A 212 15.20 -11.09 -2.72
N ASN A 213 14.09 -11.73 -3.12
CA ASN A 213 13.73 -11.84 -4.53
C ASN A 213 13.56 -10.44 -5.15
N ALA A 214 14.23 -10.19 -6.28
CA ALA A 214 14.06 -8.94 -7.01
C ALA A 214 12.64 -8.86 -7.63
N THR A 215 12.20 -7.66 -8.00
CA THR A 215 10.93 -7.39 -8.71
C THR A 215 11.19 -7.03 -10.18
N VAL A 216 10.17 -7.05 -11.03
CA VAL A 216 10.29 -6.62 -12.45
C VAL A 216 10.87 -5.20 -12.59
N THR A 217 10.56 -4.29 -11.65
CA THR A 217 11.08 -2.91 -11.62
C THR A 217 12.49 -2.78 -11.06
N THR A 218 13.10 -3.87 -10.59
CA THR A 218 14.48 -3.85 -10.05
C THR A 218 15.47 -3.58 -11.18
N ARG A 219 16.36 -2.60 -10.96
CA ARG A 219 17.43 -2.27 -11.91
C ARG A 219 18.50 -3.34 -11.89
N LEU A 220 19.08 -3.64 -13.05
CA LEU A 220 20.13 -4.67 -13.18
C LEU A 220 21.33 -4.40 -12.27
N ARG A 221 21.71 -3.12 -12.10
CA ARG A 221 22.81 -2.72 -11.21
C ARG A 221 22.53 -2.95 -9.72
N ASP A 222 21.27 -3.09 -9.34
CA ASP A 222 20.85 -3.28 -7.95
C ASP A 222 20.75 -4.78 -7.60
N LEU A 223 21.06 -5.69 -8.54
CA LEU A 223 21.06 -7.13 -8.31
C LEU A 223 22.29 -7.57 -7.53
N ASP A 224 22.15 -8.57 -6.67
CA ASP A 224 23.25 -9.11 -5.87
C ASP A 224 24.35 -9.76 -6.73
N GLY A 225 23.98 -10.23 -7.92
CA GLY A 225 24.90 -10.75 -8.93
C GLY A 225 25.65 -9.67 -9.72
N PHE A 226 25.40 -8.39 -9.44
CA PHE A 226 26.04 -7.25 -10.08
C PHE A 226 27.25 -6.76 -9.29
N THR A 227 28.36 -6.48 -9.98
CA THR A 227 29.57 -5.88 -9.40
C THR A 227 30.19 -4.87 -10.36
N GLY A 228 30.98 -3.92 -9.85
CA GLY A 228 31.66 -2.90 -10.66
C GLY A 228 30.80 -1.66 -10.93
N GLU A 229 31.27 -0.80 -11.83
CA GLU A 229 30.62 0.46 -12.22
C GLU A 229 30.25 0.38 -13.71
N MET A 230 28.99 0.69 -14.05
CA MET A 230 28.57 0.87 -15.45
C MET A 230 29.03 2.26 -15.92
N GLU A 231 30.04 2.34 -16.79
CA GLU A 231 30.51 3.61 -17.37
C GLU A 231 29.90 3.91 -18.75
N SER A 232 29.73 5.20 -19.04
CA SER A 232 29.30 5.77 -20.33
C SER A 232 30.49 5.95 -21.30
N GLY A 233 31.34 4.92 -21.42
CA GLY A 233 32.51 4.91 -22.32
C GLY A 233 32.13 4.85 -23.81
N SER A 234 33.10 4.56 -24.69
CA SER A 234 32.86 4.58 -26.16
C SER A 234 32.00 3.40 -26.66
N THR A 235 31.78 2.38 -25.82
CA THR A 235 30.89 1.25 -26.08
C THR A 235 30.03 0.97 -24.85
N SER A 236 28.72 0.81 -25.02
CA SER A 236 27.77 0.47 -23.96
C SER A 236 28.02 -0.93 -23.38
N ASP A 237 27.71 -1.10 -22.09
CA ASP A 237 27.44 -2.41 -21.51
C ASP A 237 26.22 -3.02 -22.20
N ARG A 238 26.23 -4.34 -22.42
CA ARG A 238 25.18 -5.03 -23.17
C ARG A 238 24.73 -6.30 -22.50
N ILE A 239 23.48 -6.68 -22.76
CA ILE A 239 23.04 -8.08 -22.61
C ILE A 239 23.00 -8.69 -24.00
N ARG A 240 23.55 -9.91 -24.10
CA ARG A 240 23.46 -10.76 -25.29
C ARG A 240 22.50 -11.90 -25.02
N ILE A 241 21.52 -12.04 -25.90
CA ILE A 241 20.51 -13.09 -25.92
C ILE A 241 20.88 -14.04 -27.06
N THR A 242 21.12 -15.31 -26.74
CA THR A 242 21.41 -16.35 -27.74
C THR A 242 20.53 -17.56 -27.53
N GLY A 243 20.21 -18.30 -28.59
CA GLY A 243 19.47 -19.55 -28.50
C GLY A 243 18.82 -19.94 -29.82
N THR A 244 17.71 -20.64 -29.75
CA THR A 244 16.91 -21.03 -30.93
C THR A 244 15.43 -20.81 -30.68
N THR A 245 14.65 -20.45 -31.69
CA THR A 245 13.17 -20.33 -31.59
C THR A 245 12.48 -21.70 -31.59
N HIS A 246 11.15 -21.74 -31.48
CA HIS A 246 10.33 -22.96 -31.64
C HIS A 246 10.74 -23.81 -32.85
N GLU A 247 10.93 -23.16 -34.00
CA GLU A 247 11.29 -23.81 -35.26
C GLU A 247 12.78 -24.15 -35.39
N GLY A 248 13.61 -23.79 -34.41
CA GLY A 248 15.06 -24.02 -34.41
C GLY A 248 15.88 -22.92 -35.08
N THR A 249 15.28 -21.76 -35.40
CA THR A 249 16.01 -20.61 -35.96
C THR A 249 16.89 -19.98 -34.91
N ALA A 250 18.16 -19.69 -35.24
CA ALA A 250 19.11 -19.11 -34.31
C ALA A 250 18.72 -17.67 -33.91
N VAL A 251 18.75 -17.39 -32.61
CA VAL A 251 18.64 -16.05 -32.03
C VAL A 251 20.02 -15.63 -31.54
N ASP A 252 20.48 -14.43 -31.92
CA ASP A 252 21.74 -13.83 -31.44
C ASP A 252 21.64 -12.31 -31.50
N VAL A 253 21.09 -11.71 -30.43
CA VAL A 253 20.80 -10.28 -30.34
C VAL A 253 21.54 -9.68 -29.16
N THR A 254 22.03 -8.45 -29.32
CA THR A 254 22.57 -7.65 -28.20
C THR A 254 21.79 -6.36 -28.07
N PHE A 255 21.46 -5.96 -26.85
CA PHE A 255 20.93 -4.64 -26.55
C PHE A 255 21.76 -3.94 -25.48
N ASP A 256 21.83 -2.62 -25.61
CA ASP A 256 22.57 -1.75 -24.70
C ASP A 256 21.83 -1.64 -23.36
N VAL A 257 22.56 -1.75 -22.26
CA VAL A 257 22.03 -1.56 -20.92
C VAL A 257 22.66 -0.34 -20.27
N THR A 258 21.85 0.34 -19.46
CA THR A 258 22.26 1.50 -18.69
C THR A 258 22.04 1.24 -17.21
N ARG A 259 22.50 2.16 -16.37
CA ARG A 259 22.23 2.15 -14.92
C ARG A 259 20.73 2.18 -14.56
N TYR A 260 19.85 2.43 -15.53
CA TYR A 260 18.41 2.48 -15.35
C TYR A 260 17.68 1.24 -15.87
N THR A 261 18.33 0.38 -16.65
CA THR A 261 17.72 -0.82 -17.21
C THR A 261 17.25 -1.74 -16.09
N THR A 262 16.00 -2.18 -16.19
CA THR A 262 15.29 -3.03 -15.23
C THR A 262 15.18 -4.47 -15.71
N ILE A 263 14.76 -5.39 -14.83
CA ILE A 263 14.42 -6.77 -15.23
C ILE A 263 13.30 -6.74 -16.27
N GLU A 264 12.29 -5.89 -16.12
CA GLU A 264 11.20 -5.73 -17.07
C GLU A 264 11.71 -5.39 -18.47
N ASP A 265 12.72 -4.51 -18.58
CA ASP A 265 13.34 -4.19 -19.86
C ASP A 265 14.05 -5.41 -20.47
N VAL A 266 14.69 -6.26 -19.66
CA VAL A 266 15.30 -7.51 -20.14
C VAL A 266 14.26 -8.48 -20.65
N LEU A 267 13.13 -8.65 -19.94
CA LEU A 267 12.04 -9.54 -20.38
C LEU A 267 11.47 -9.08 -21.72
N ARG A 268 11.22 -7.77 -21.87
CA ARG A 268 10.78 -7.18 -23.15
C ARG A 268 11.78 -7.43 -24.27
N GLU A 269 13.06 -7.22 -24.01
CA GLU A 269 14.11 -7.47 -25.01
C GLU A 269 14.28 -8.96 -25.32
N VAL A 270 13.99 -9.87 -24.38
CA VAL A 270 13.91 -11.31 -24.64
C VAL A 270 12.72 -11.63 -25.54
N GLU A 271 11.51 -11.21 -25.19
CA GLU A 271 10.34 -11.47 -26.04
C GLU A 271 10.55 -10.90 -27.44
N LYS A 272 11.10 -9.68 -27.54
CA LYS A 272 11.48 -9.05 -28.81
C LYS A 272 12.54 -9.83 -29.58
N ALA A 273 13.60 -10.32 -28.92
CA ALA A 273 14.65 -11.11 -29.59
C ALA A 273 14.12 -12.44 -30.15
N TYR A 274 13.03 -12.95 -29.59
CA TYR A 274 12.31 -14.12 -30.07
C TYR A 274 11.07 -13.75 -30.87
N ASN A 275 10.95 -12.52 -31.36
CA ASN A 275 9.85 -12.07 -32.23
C ASN A 275 8.47 -12.31 -31.63
N GLU A 276 8.35 -12.13 -30.33
CA GLU A 276 7.15 -12.39 -29.55
C GLU A 276 6.63 -13.83 -29.64
N SER A 277 7.41 -14.79 -30.18
CA SER A 277 7.06 -16.23 -30.25
C SER A 277 7.11 -16.94 -28.89
N VAL A 278 7.57 -16.23 -27.87
CA VAL A 278 7.68 -16.70 -26.48
C VAL A 278 7.10 -15.65 -25.55
N SER A 279 6.66 -16.08 -24.37
CA SER A 279 6.36 -15.18 -23.26
C SER A 279 7.41 -15.32 -22.18
N ALA A 280 8.00 -14.21 -21.76
CA ALA A 280 8.99 -14.12 -20.69
C ALA A 280 8.36 -13.49 -19.44
N THR A 281 8.01 -14.33 -18.47
CA THR A 281 7.44 -13.90 -17.19
C THR A 281 8.48 -13.93 -16.09
N TYR A 282 8.22 -13.20 -15.00
CA TYR A 282 9.11 -13.15 -13.85
C TYR A 282 8.34 -13.18 -12.53
N ALA A 283 8.58 -14.23 -11.75
CA ALA A 283 7.95 -14.46 -10.47
C ALA A 283 8.95 -15.09 -9.50
N ASP A 284 8.92 -14.68 -8.23
CA ASP A 284 9.77 -15.21 -7.16
C ASP A 284 11.27 -15.24 -7.50
N GLY A 285 11.77 -14.21 -8.20
CA GLY A 285 13.18 -14.16 -8.61
C GLY A 285 13.48 -14.91 -9.91
N ILE A 286 12.56 -15.71 -10.43
CA ILE A 286 12.81 -16.65 -11.52
C ILE A 286 12.19 -16.13 -12.82
N ILE A 287 12.99 -16.10 -13.88
CA ILE A 287 12.51 -15.88 -15.25
C ILE A 287 11.94 -17.20 -15.77
N THR A 288 10.70 -17.17 -16.28
CA THR A 288 10.08 -18.31 -16.97
C THR A 288 9.79 -17.89 -18.41
N LEU A 289 10.28 -18.68 -19.36
CA LEU A 289 10.02 -18.52 -20.78
C LEU A 289 9.07 -19.64 -21.24
N THR A 290 7.88 -19.28 -21.68
CA THR A 290 6.90 -20.22 -22.26
C THR A 290 6.86 -20.01 -23.76
N ASP A 291 7.00 -21.08 -24.53
CA ASP A 291 6.75 -21.03 -25.98
C ASP A 291 5.28 -20.64 -26.23
N LYS A 292 4.98 -19.80 -27.22
CA LYS A 292 3.58 -19.50 -27.59
C LYS A 292 3.00 -20.52 -28.55
N PHE A 293 3.82 -21.42 -29.10
CA PHE A 293 3.39 -22.46 -30.03
C PHE A 293 3.35 -23.83 -29.36
N SER A 294 2.17 -24.44 -29.40
CA SER A 294 1.99 -25.82 -28.98
C SER A 294 2.68 -26.79 -29.95
N GLY A 295 3.18 -27.91 -29.45
CA GLY A 295 3.84 -28.93 -30.27
C GLY A 295 5.32 -29.10 -29.93
N THR A 296 6.04 -29.82 -30.78
CA THR A 296 7.48 -30.05 -30.59
C THR A 296 8.22 -28.74 -30.84
N SER A 297 8.99 -28.31 -29.84
CA SER A 297 9.75 -27.06 -29.89
C SER A 297 11.25 -27.35 -29.87
N ASN A 298 12.01 -26.54 -30.59
CA ASN A 298 13.47 -26.44 -30.52
C ASN A 298 13.89 -25.17 -29.77
N LEU A 299 12.99 -24.57 -28.97
CA LEU A 299 13.30 -23.37 -28.19
C LEU A 299 14.51 -23.62 -27.29
N ASP A 300 15.49 -22.71 -27.31
CA ASP A 300 16.63 -22.66 -26.41
C ASP A 300 16.93 -21.20 -26.08
N ILE A 301 17.47 -20.91 -24.90
CA ILE A 301 17.82 -19.56 -24.48
C ILE A 301 19.03 -19.53 -23.55
N THR A 302 19.89 -18.53 -23.77
CA THR A 302 21.00 -18.17 -22.90
C THR A 302 21.10 -16.65 -22.84
N LEU A 303 21.21 -16.12 -21.62
CA LEU A 303 21.47 -14.71 -21.37
C LEU A 303 22.90 -14.54 -20.86
N SER A 304 23.62 -13.56 -21.44
CA SER A 304 24.98 -13.23 -20.98
C SER A 304 25.20 -11.73 -20.93
N PHE A 305 25.96 -11.28 -19.93
CA PHE A 305 26.36 -9.88 -19.81
C PHE A 305 27.69 -9.65 -20.53
N VAL A 306 27.72 -8.63 -21.37
CA VAL A 306 28.89 -8.25 -22.17
C VAL A 306 29.31 -6.84 -21.74
N PRO A 307 30.36 -6.70 -20.91
CA PRO A 307 30.84 -5.38 -20.51
C PRO A 307 31.36 -4.59 -21.70
N GLY A 308 31.12 -3.28 -21.69
CA GLY A 308 31.78 -2.33 -22.59
C GLY A 308 33.29 -2.34 -22.36
N THR A 309 34.06 -1.90 -23.36
CA THR A 309 35.54 -1.97 -23.33
C THR A 309 36.16 -1.21 -22.16
N ASP A 310 35.47 -0.18 -21.66
CA ASP A 310 35.91 0.68 -20.56
C ASP A 310 35.15 0.37 -19.24
N SER A 311 34.22 -0.59 -19.26
CA SER A 311 33.40 -0.95 -18.11
C SER A 311 34.07 -2.01 -17.25
N THR A 312 33.95 -1.86 -15.93
CA THR A 312 34.31 -2.93 -14.98
C THR A 312 33.08 -3.68 -14.48
N ALA A 313 31.90 -3.40 -15.05
CA ALA A 313 30.66 -4.05 -14.67
C ALA A 313 30.74 -5.56 -14.97
N LEU A 314 30.21 -6.36 -14.04
CA LEU A 314 29.96 -7.77 -14.25
C LEU A 314 28.58 -8.07 -13.68
N LEU A 315 27.79 -8.82 -14.44
CA LEU A 315 26.50 -9.32 -14.00
C LEU A 315 26.44 -10.82 -14.25
N THR A 316 26.17 -11.57 -13.18
CA THR A 316 25.86 -13.00 -13.31
C THR A 316 24.36 -13.14 -13.60
N LEU A 317 24.04 -13.65 -14.79
CA LEU A 317 22.68 -13.97 -15.22
C LEU A 317 22.40 -15.46 -15.03
N PRO A 318 21.13 -15.86 -14.84
CA PRO A 318 20.79 -17.25 -14.59
C PRO A 318 20.99 -18.12 -15.84
N THR A 319 21.28 -19.40 -15.61
CA THR A 319 21.15 -20.44 -16.64
C THR A 319 19.70 -20.86 -16.76
N PHE A 320 19.27 -21.24 -17.96
CA PHE A 320 17.94 -21.75 -18.19
C PHE A 320 17.96 -23.26 -18.36
N SER A 321 16.95 -23.93 -17.82
CA SER A 321 16.70 -25.35 -18.01
C SER A 321 15.27 -25.59 -18.49
N GLN A 322 15.12 -26.60 -19.34
CA GLN A 322 13.83 -27.04 -19.87
C GLN A 322 13.11 -27.87 -18.80
N ASN A 323 11.87 -27.51 -18.49
CA ASN A 323 11.04 -28.26 -17.55
C ASN A 323 10.14 -29.30 -18.25
N THR A 324 9.79 -29.06 -19.53
CA THR A 324 8.97 -29.96 -20.37
C THR A 324 9.48 -29.96 -21.82
N GLN A 325 9.60 -31.13 -22.46
CA GLN A 325 10.00 -31.24 -23.87
C GLN A 325 8.76 -31.26 -24.78
N GLY A 326 8.66 -30.31 -25.71
CA GLY A 326 7.44 -30.00 -26.47
C GLY A 326 6.78 -31.18 -27.21
N GLY A 327 5.43 -31.12 -27.32
CA GLY A 327 4.60 -31.93 -28.23
C GLY A 327 4.47 -33.42 -27.91
N SER A 328 4.86 -33.87 -26.71
CA SER A 328 4.89 -35.31 -26.39
C SER A 328 3.50 -35.92 -26.20
N GLU A 329 2.48 -35.12 -25.91
CA GLU A 329 1.09 -35.56 -25.76
C GLU A 329 0.17 -34.76 -26.68
N ALA A 330 -0.41 -35.42 -27.68
CA ALA A 330 -1.48 -34.87 -28.48
C ALA A 330 -2.81 -34.94 -27.71
N SER A 331 -3.66 -33.94 -27.89
CA SER A 331 -5.05 -34.00 -27.45
C SER A 331 -5.73 -35.19 -28.11
N THR A 332 -6.24 -36.11 -27.29
CA THR A 332 -6.94 -37.31 -27.77
C THR A 332 -8.46 -37.16 -27.74
N LEU A 333 -8.96 -36.02 -27.25
CA LEU A 333 -10.39 -35.70 -27.21
C LEU A 333 -10.84 -35.08 -28.53
N THR A 334 -11.16 -35.93 -29.50
CA THR A 334 -11.56 -35.49 -30.86
C THR A 334 -12.79 -34.59 -30.88
N SER A 335 -13.65 -34.68 -29.87
CA SER A 335 -14.86 -33.86 -29.69
C SER A 335 -14.57 -32.44 -29.23
N LEU A 336 -13.36 -32.14 -28.78
CA LEU A 336 -12.96 -30.84 -28.19
C LEU A 336 -11.71 -30.25 -28.87
N LEU A 337 -11.40 -30.70 -30.08
CA LEU A 337 -10.30 -30.16 -30.89
C LEU A 337 -10.52 -28.68 -31.22
N PRO A 338 -9.46 -27.91 -31.52
CA PRO A 338 -9.57 -26.46 -31.73
C PRO A 338 -10.67 -26.04 -32.72
N ALA A 339 -10.86 -26.82 -33.79
CA ALA A 339 -11.88 -26.56 -34.82
C ALA A 339 -13.35 -26.64 -34.36
N THR A 340 -13.64 -27.17 -33.16
CA THR A 340 -15.01 -27.24 -32.61
C THR A 340 -15.38 -26.02 -31.76
N TRP A 341 -14.47 -25.06 -31.62
CA TRP A 341 -14.66 -23.87 -30.81
C TRP A 341 -14.83 -22.62 -31.67
N THR A 342 -15.57 -21.65 -31.14
CA THR A 342 -15.77 -20.33 -31.76
C THR A 342 -15.47 -19.26 -30.72
N GLU A 343 -14.52 -18.39 -31.03
CA GLU A 343 -14.27 -17.18 -30.26
C GLU A 343 -15.48 -16.25 -30.40
N SER A 344 -16.08 -15.90 -29.27
CA SER A 344 -17.29 -15.06 -29.20
C SER A 344 -17.01 -13.66 -28.69
N LYS A 345 -15.84 -13.46 -28.07
CA LYS A 345 -15.35 -12.18 -27.56
C LYS A 345 -13.83 -12.26 -27.46
N ASN A 346 -13.15 -11.24 -27.98
CA ASN A 346 -11.69 -11.18 -28.03
C ASN A 346 -11.06 -10.58 -26.76
N ALA A 347 -9.88 -11.06 -26.40
CA ALA A 347 -9.01 -10.46 -25.40
C ALA A 347 -8.27 -9.27 -26.01
N GLN A 348 -8.61 -8.05 -25.60
CA GLN A 348 -8.02 -6.82 -26.13
C GLN A 348 -7.69 -5.85 -25.01
N ASP A 349 -6.71 -4.98 -25.25
CA ASP A 349 -6.33 -3.91 -24.32
C ASP A 349 -7.27 -2.71 -24.37
N SER A 350 -7.31 -1.93 -23.29
CA SER A 350 -7.84 -0.59 -23.33
C SER A 350 -6.93 0.31 -24.17
N LYS A 351 -7.49 1.30 -24.85
CA LYS A 351 -6.74 2.30 -25.61
C LYS A 351 -7.09 3.69 -25.10
N ILE A 352 -6.11 4.37 -24.51
CA ILE A 352 -6.29 5.72 -24.00
C ILE A 352 -5.24 6.69 -24.54
N ARG A 353 -5.57 7.97 -24.49
CA ARG A 353 -4.61 9.08 -24.55
C ARG A 353 -4.84 10.00 -23.37
N VAL A 354 -3.76 10.59 -22.90
CA VAL A 354 -3.81 11.64 -21.89
C VAL A 354 -3.10 12.86 -22.48
N ASP A 355 -3.79 14.00 -22.50
CA ASP A 355 -3.28 15.28 -23.01
C ASP A 355 -2.76 15.17 -24.47
N GLY A 356 -3.40 14.33 -25.28
CA GLY A 356 -3.01 14.07 -26.67
C GLY A 356 -1.71 13.27 -26.85
N TYR A 357 -1.16 12.70 -25.78
CA TYR A 357 0.01 11.81 -25.84
C TYR A 357 -0.41 10.33 -25.86
N PRO A 358 0.26 9.46 -26.67
CA PRO A 358 1.33 9.78 -27.63
C PRO A 358 0.83 10.52 -28.88
N ALA A 359 1.62 11.47 -29.37
CA ALA A 359 1.26 12.30 -30.52
C ALA A 359 1.78 11.77 -31.87
N SER A 360 2.76 10.86 -31.87
CA SER A 360 3.31 10.24 -33.08
C SER A 360 2.54 9.01 -33.47
N THR A 361 2.45 8.78 -34.79
CA THR A 361 2.10 7.49 -35.36
C THR A 361 3.15 7.10 -36.39
N SER A 362 3.47 5.81 -36.47
CA SER A 362 4.41 5.27 -37.46
C SER A 362 3.97 3.86 -37.85
N ALA A 363 4.14 3.55 -39.14
CA ALA A 363 3.87 2.22 -39.65
C ALA A 363 5.02 1.31 -39.26
N GLU A 364 4.71 0.10 -38.84
CA GLU A 364 5.74 -0.92 -38.67
C GLU A 364 6.31 -1.32 -40.03
N VAL A 365 7.65 -1.37 -40.12
CA VAL A 365 8.38 -1.86 -41.28
C VAL A 365 9.31 -2.97 -40.83
N GLN A 366 9.16 -4.15 -41.42
CA GLN A 366 10.03 -5.29 -41.23
C GLN A 366 10.72 -5.62 -42.56
N ALA A 367 11.89 -6.26 -42.52
CA ALA A 367 12.64 -6.60 -43.73
C ALA A 367 13.26 -7.98 -43.66
N LEU A 368 12.96 -8.82 -44.65
CA LEU A 368 13.72 -10.03 -44.95
C LEU A 368 14.99 -9.63 -45.70
N THR A 369 16.14 -9.78 -45.05
CA THR A 369 17.46 -9.46 -45.61
C THR A 369 18.17 -10.73 -46.05
N SER A 370 18.68 -10.75 -47.28
CA SER A 370 19.51 -11.83 -47.79
C SER A 370 20.99 -11.60 -47.50
N LEU A 371 21.64 -12.51 -46.77
CA LEU A 371 23.08 -12.45 -46.53
C LEU A 371 23.88 -13.18 -47.63
N SER A 372 23.25 -14.09 -48.38
CA SER A 372 23.82 -14.75 -49.55
C SER A 372 22.86 -14.76 -50.76
N ASP A 373 23.39 -15.04 -51.94
CA ASP A 373 22.60 -15.11 -53.18
C ASP A 373 21.74 -16.38 -53.17
N ALA A 374 20.40 -16.23 -53.27
CA ALA A 374 19.51 -17.36 -53.49
C ALA A 374 19.35 -17.63 -54.99
N THR A 375 19.76 -18.80 -55.46
CA THR A 375 19.64 -19.19 -56.88
C THR A 375 18.58 -20.26 -57.14
N SER A 376 18.03 -20.84 -56.07
CA SER A 376 16.96 -21.84 -56.08
C SER A 376 16.36 -21.99 -54.67
N GLY A 377 15.23 -22.69 -54.55
CA GLY A 377 14.61 -23.01 -53.27
C GLY A 377 13.28 -22.30 -53.03
N THR A 378 12.65 -22.67 -51.93
CA THR A 378 11.38 -22.11 -51.47
C THR A 378 11.47 -21.69 -50.01
N TYR A 379 10.56 -20.82 -49.59
CA TYR A 379 10.40 -20.39 -48.22
C TYR A 379 8.92 -20.15 -47.92
N ARG A 380 8.58 -20.03 -46.63
CA ARG A 380 7.27 -19.61 -46.17
C ARG A 380 7.42 -18.43 -45.23
N LEU A 381 6.37 -17.64 -45.13
CA LEU A 381 6.27 -16.54 -44.19
C LEU A 381 5.18 -16.87 -43.19
N TYR A 382 5.55 -16.84 -41.92
CA TYR A 382 4.69 -17.08 -40.78
C TYR A 382 4.33 -15.76 -40.11
N PHE A 383 3.05 -15.57 -39.76
CA PHE A 383 2.60 -14.44 -38.97
C PHE A 383 1.43 -14.84 -38.06
N ASN A 384 1.64 -14.71 -36.74
CA ASN A 384 0.62 -14.81 -35.69
C ASN A 384 -0.35 -16.01 -35.80
N GLY A 385 0.17 -17.20 -36.06
CA GLY A 385 -0.57 -18.47 -36.07
C GLY A 385 -0.76 -19.11 -37.44
N GLU A 386 -0.45 -18.40 -38.53
CA GLU A 386 -0.64 -18.88 -39.90
C GLU A 386 0.63 -18.73 -40.75
N GLU A 387 0.77 -19.62 -41.75
CA GLU A 387 1.85 -19.60 -42.74
C GLU A 387 1.32 -19.41 -44.16
N THR A 388 2.10 -18.76 -45.00
CA THR A 388 1.89 -18.80 -46.46
C THR A 388 2.11 -20.21 -47.01
N GLY A 389 1.61 -20.46 -48.22
CA GLY A 389 2.13 -21.55 -49.05
C GLY A 389 3.61 -21.34 -49.42
N ASP A 390 4.22 -22.33 -50.07
CA ASP A 390 5.61 -22.23 -50.54
C ASP A 390 5.77 -21.09 -51.54
N LEU A 391 6.64 -20.14 -51.23
CA LEU A 391 7.09 -19.04 -52.08
C LEU A 391 8.44 -19.39 -52.69
N ASN A 392 8.64 -19.14 -53.98
CA ASN A 392 9.93 -19.35 -54.64
C ASN A 392 10.88 -18.19 -54.35
N TYR A 393 12.19 -18.47 -54.35
CA TYR A 393 13.25 -17.48 -54.14
C TYR A 393 13.17 -16.21 -55.02
N ASN A 394 12.49 -16.30 -56.17
CA ASN A 394 12.36 -15.25 -57.16
C ASN A 394 10.89 -14.91 -57.52
N ASP A 395 9.91 -15.32 -56.70
CA ASP A 395 8.53 -14.89 -56.91
C ASP A 395 8.44 -13.36 -56.91
N ASP A 396 7.56 -12.80 -57.74
CA ASP A 396 7.41 -11.35 -57.80
C ASP A 396 6.75 -10.79 -56.52
N ILE A 397 7.00 -9.50 -56.26
CA ILE A 397 6.49 -8.81 -55.07
C ILE A 397 4.96 -8.93 -54.94
N ALA A 398 4.24 -8.93 -56.06
CA ALA A 398 2.78 -9.02 -56.06
C ALA A 398 2.31 -10.40 -55.59
N THR A 399 2.99 -11.47 -56.00
CA THR A 399 2.73 -12.85 -55.58
C THR A 399 2.99 -13.01 -54.09
N ILE A 400 4.11 -12.50 -53.59
CA ILE A 400 4.46 -12.55 -52.18
C ILE A 400 3.46 -11.76 -51.33
N GLN A 401 3.10 -10.54 -51.76
CA GLN A 401 2.09 -9.72 -51.08
C GLN A 401 0.72 -10.39 -51.06
N ALA A 402 0.31 -11.02 -52.15
CA ALA A 402 -0.96 -11.73 -52.22
C ALA A 402 -0.98 -12.94 -51.28
N ALA A 403 0.14 -13.66 -51.14
CA ALA A 403 0.26 -14.79 -50.23
C ALA A 403 0.15 -14.34 -48.76
N LEU A 404 0.84 -13.27 -48.36
CA LEU A 404 0.74 -12.71 -47.00
C LEU A 404 -0.65 -12.17 -46.69
N ASN A 405 -1.24 -11.37 -47.59
CA ASN A 405 -2.59 -10.82 -47.36
C ASN A 405 -3.72 -11.86 -47.46
N ALA A 406 -3.41 -13.11 -47.87
CA ALA A 406 -4.36 -14.21 -47.80
C ALA A 406 -4.47 -14.80 -46.39
N LEU A 407 -3.48 -14.55 -45.51
CA LEU A 407 -3.51 -14.98 -44.11
C LEU A 407 -4.56 -14.16 -43.35
N SER A 408 -5.42 -14.84 -42.59
CA SER A 408 -6.45 -14.18 -41.78
C SER A 408 -5.83 -13.29 -40.71
N THR A 409 -4.69 -13.72 -40.17
CA THR A 409 -3.90 -13.02 -39.15
C THR A 409 -3.26 -11.72 -39.65
N ILE A 410 -2.91 -11.64 -40.94
CA ILE A 410 -2.43 -10.40 -41.56
C ILE A 410 -3.61 -9.45 -41.83
N GLN A 411 -4.79 -9.98 -42.17
CA GLN A 411 -5.97 -9.16 -42.40
C GLN A 411 -6.46 -8.46 -41.13
N THR A 412 -6.30 -9.08 -39.95
CA THR A 412 -6.69 -8.45 -38.67
C THR A 412 -5.88 -7.21 -38.33
N VAL A 413 -4.64 -7.10 -38.82
CA VAL A 413 -3.78 -5.92 -38.66
C VAL A 413 -3.89 -4.93 -39.83
N GLY A 414 -4.90 -5.08 -40.70
CA GLY A 414 -5.15 -4.19 -41.83
C GLY A 414 -4.34 -4.50 -43.10
N GLY A 415 -3.68 -5.65 -43.13
CA GLY A 415 -2.87 -6.10 -44.26
C GLY A 415 -1.43 -5.58 -44.25
N VAL A 416 -0.66 -6.04 -45.25
CA VAL A 416 0.75 -5.69 -45.42
C VAL A 416 1.06 -5.30 -46.86
N THR A 417 1.85 -4.24 -47.03
CA THR A 417 2.41 -3.84 -48.32
C THR A 417 3.82 -4.41 -48.43
N VAL A 418 4.10 -5.16 -49.50
CA VAL A 418 5.42 -5.74 -49.75
C VAL A 418 6.16 -4.88 -50.78
N GLY A 419 7.45 -4.64 -50.54
CA GLY A 419 8.33 -3.87 -51.41
C GLY A 419 9.73 -4.44 -51.43
N GLY A 420 10.64 -3.75 -52.12
CA GLY A 420 12.04 -4.17 -52.22
C GLY A 420 12.26 -5.25 -53.28
N THR A 421 13.22 -6.14 -53.04
CA THR A 421 13.61 -7.21 -53.97
C THR A 421 13.46 -8.56 -53.26
N PRO A 422 12.92 -9.60 -53.91
CA PRO A 422 12.90 -10.96 -53.36
C PRO A 422 14.30 -11.40 -52.93
N PRO A 423 14.43 -12.44 -52.10
CA PRO A 423 15.70 -12.80 -51.48
C PRO A 423 16.74 -13.42 -52.44
N SER A 424 16.75 -13.05 -53.72
CA SER A 424 17.58 -13.62 -54.78
C SER A 424 19.04 -13.16 -54.77
N ASP A 425 19.31 -11.92 -54.34
CA ASP A 425 20.67 -11.35 -54.35
C ASP A 425 21.16 -11.03 -52.93
N SER A 426 22.44 -11.23 -52.64
CA SER A 426 23.06 -10.83 -51.37
C SER A 426 22.95 -9.32 -51.16
N GLY A 427 22.52 -8.92 -49.96
CA GLY A 427 22.23 -7.53 -49.61
C GLY A 427 20.88 -7.01 -50.14
N SER A 428 20.10 -7.85 -50.83
CA SER A 428 18.71 -7.54 -51.15
C SER A 428 17.85 -7.55 -49.87
N ALA A 429 16.82 -6.69 -49.86
CA ALA A 429 15.85 -6.63 -48.79
C ALA A 429 14.43 -6.63 -49.38
N LEU A 430 13.63 -7.57 -48.91
CA LEU A 430 12.19 -7.61 -49.14
C LEU A 430 11.53 -6.97 -47.91
N THR A 431 10.84 -5.86 -48.10
CA THR A 431 10.26 -5.07 -47.01
C THR A 431 8.78 -5.33 -46.85
N PHE A 432 8.31 -5.41 -45.62
CA PHE A 432 6.92 -5.58 -45.22
C PHE A 432 6.50 -4.35 -44.43
N THR A 433 5.58 -3.54 -44.97
CA THR A 433 5.08 -2.33 -44.32
C THR A 433 3.63 -2.55 -43.91
N PHE A 434 3.38 -2.51 -42.60
CA PHE A 434 2.06 -2.66 -42.01
C PHE A 434 1.29 -1.33 -41.96
N SER A 435 0.00 -1.40 -41.66
CA SER A 435 -0.80 -0.20 -41.40
C SER A 435 -0.29 0.54 -40.16
N THR A 436 -0.34 1.88 -40.17
CA THR A 436 -0.08 2.70 -38.97
C THR A 436 -1.05 2.38 -37.83
N GLU A 437 -2.27 1.95 -38.15
CA GLU A 437 -3.29 1.60 -37.15
C GLU A 437 -2.99 0.28 -36.43
N ALA A 438 -2.13 -0.57 -37.01
CA ALA A 438 -1.70 -1.81 -36.40
C ALA A 438 -0.85 -1.54 -35.14
N GLY A 439 -0.14 -0.41 -35.10
CA GLY A 439 0.86 -0.14 -34.07
C GLY A 439 2.00 -1.14 -34.17
N ASN A 440 2.55 -1.53 -33.02
CA ASN A 440 3.53 -2.62 -32.94
C ASN A 440 2.86 -3.94 -33.31
N VAL A 441 3.45 -4.70 -34.22
CA VAL A 441 3.01 -6.04 -34.61
C VAL A 441 4.15 -7.06 -34.44
N PRO A 442 3.83 -8.36 -34.24
CA PRO A 442 4.85 -9.40 -34.21
C PRO A 442 5.71 -9.42 -35.47
N GLU A 443 6.97 -9.84 -35.36
CA GLU A 443 7.83 -9.96 -36.53
C GLU A 443 7.37 -11.14 -37.42
N ILE A 444 7.30 -10.94 -38.74
CA ILE A 444 7.13 -12.03 -39.70
C ILE A 444 8.30 -12.98 -39.54
N VAL A 445 8.01 -14.28 -39.46
CA VAL A 445 9.05 -15.30 -39.31
C VAL A 445 9.22 -16.04 -40.64
N LEU A 446 10.47 -16.26 -41.03
CA LEU A 446 10.80 -17.10 -42.18
C LEU A 446 10.77 -18.57 -41.77
N THR A 447 9.84 -19.36 -42.31
CA THR A 447 9.74 -20.79 -42.05
C THR A 447 10.00 -21.61 -43.31
N ASN A 448 10.29 -22.90 -43.15
CA ASN A 448 10.66 -23.81 -44.26
C ASN A 448 11.72 -23.19 -45.20
N ASN A 449 12.72 -22.50 -44.63
CA ASN A 449 13.71 -21.74 -45.38
C ASN A 449 14.69 -22.68 -46.11
N MET A 450 14.34 -23.02 -47.35
CA MET A 450 15.14 -23.87 -48.23
C MET A 450 15.83 -23.07 -49.33
N LEU A 451 16.04 -21.76 -49.11
CA LEU A 451 16.77 -20.88 -50.02
C LEU A 451 18.24 -21.33 -50.12
N GLY A 452 18.74 -21.54 -51.34
CA GLY A 452 20.06 -22.14 -51.60
C GLY A 452 21.04 -21.20 -52.31
N PRO A 453 22.38 -21.38 -52.12
CA PRO A 453 23.00 -22.68 -51.87
C PRO A 453 23.24 -23.06 -50.40
N THR A 454 23.11 -22.11 -49.45
CA THR A 454 23.25 -22.36 -48.01
C THR A 454 21.97 -21.94 -47.30
N ALA A 455 21.21 -22.91 -46.78
CA ALA A 455 20.03 -22.62 -45.97
C ALA A 455 20.42 -21.93 -44.66
N GLY A 456 19.72 -20.86 -44.27
CA GLY A 456 19.89 -20.16 -43.00
C GLY A 456 20.52 -18.75 -43.06
N ASP A 457 20.95 -18.26 -44.23
CA ASP A 457 21.55 -16.92 -44.41
C ASP A 457 20.53 -15.79 -44.63
N HIS A 458 19.24 -16.05 -44.42
CA HIS A 458 18.16 -15.08 -44.66
C HIS A 458 17.37 -14.90 -43.37
N GLY A 459 17.24 -13.66 -42.92
CA GLY A 459 16.58 -13.32 -41.66
C GLY A 459 15.66 -12.13 -41.80
N ILE A 460 14.60 -12.12 -41.01
CA ILE A 460 13.70 -10.97 -40.88
C ILE A 460 14.19 -10.11 -39.71
N SER A 461 13.97 -8.80 -39.82
CA SER A 461 14.25 -7.84 -38.75
C SER A 461 13.31 -6.64 -38.84
N THR A 462 12.78 -6.17 -37.70
CA THR A 462 12.05 -4.90 -37.62
C THR A 462 12.98 -3.71 -37.87
N GLN A 463 12.69 -2.95 -38.91
CA GLN A 463 13.41 -1.74 -39.32
C GLN A 463 12.80 -0.47 -38.71
N THR A 464 11.48 -0.46 -38.53
CA THR A 464 10.75 0.63 -37.90
C THR A 464 9.67 0.03 -37.03
N GLN A 465 9.69 0.35 -35.75
CA GLN A 465 8.67 -0.05 -34.78
C GLN A 465 7.35 0.67 -35.10
N GLY A 466 6.22 -0.03 -35.10
CA GLY A 466 4.94 0.63 -35.30
C GLY A 466 4.43 1.34 -34.03
N GLU A 467 3.81 2.50 -34.23
CA GLU A 467 3.11 3.27 -33.20
C GLU A 467 1.75 3.73 -33.74
N ASP A 468 0.64 3.35 -33.11
CA ASP A 468 -0.71 3.83 -33.49
C ASP A 468 -1.16 5.05 -32.67
N GLY A 469 -0.26 5.56 -31.82
CA GLY A 469 -0.48 6.72 -30.98
C GLY A 469 -1.41 6.47 -29.80
N TRP A 470 -1.59 5.23 -29.32
CA TRP A 470 -2.42 4.93 -28.15
C TRP A 470 -1.63 4.29 -27.01
N ILE A 471 -1.96 4.65 -25.77
CA ILE A 471 -1.49 3.93 -24.58
C ILE A 471 -2.38 2.71 -24.41
N ARG A 472 -1.78 1.52 -24.39
CA ARG A 472 -2.48 0.25 -24.15
C ARG A 472 -2.30 -0.24 -22.73
N ARG A 473 -3.38 -0.74 -22.13
CA ARG A 473 -3.33 -1.48 -20.85
C ARG A 473 -4.25 -2.68 -20.91
N SER A 474 -3.80 -3.80 -20.34
CA SER A 474 -4.62 -5.00 -20.21
C SER A 474 -5.84 -4.80 -19.32
N SER A 475 -5.88 -3.75 -18.50
CA SER A 475 -6.98 -3.45 -17.58
C SER A 475 -7.73 -2.16 -17.93
N ASN A 476 -8.97 -2.08 -17.43
CA ASN A 476 -9.76 -0.85 -17.36
C ASN A 476 -9.53 -0.07 -16.05
N THR A 477 -8.66 -0.57 -15.16
CA THR A 477 -8.13 0.19 -14.02
C THR A 477 -6.67 0.48 -14.28
N ILE A 478 -6.33 1.76 -14.43
CA ILE A 478 -5.03 2.24 -14.92
C ILE A 478 -4.43 3.19 -13.88
N ASP A 479 -3.33 2.79 -13.23
CA ASP A 479 -2.71 3.50 -12.10
C ASP A 479 -1.27 3.97 -12.37
N ASP A 480 -0.79 3.79 -13.59
CA ASP A 480 0.61 3.97 -13.99
C ASP A 480 0.81 5.04 -15.08
N VAL A 481 -0.26 5.65 -15.58
CA VAL A 481 -0.19 6.68 -16.63
C VAL A 481 -0.02 8.09 -16.07
N ILE A 482 -0.76 8.43 -15.01
CA ILE A 482 -0.65 9.73 -14.32
C ILE A 482 -0.18 9.46 -12.89
N THR A 483 0.93 10.10 -12.49
CA THR A 483 1.52 9.84 -11.17
C THR A 483 0.56 10.18 -10.03
N GLY A 484 0.13 9.16 -9.29
CA GLY A 484 -0.76 9.35 -8.14
C GLY A 484 -2.23 9.39 -8.48
N VAL A 485 -2.60 9.02 -9.70
CA VAL A 485 -3.99 8.95 -10.14
C VAL A 485 -4.28 7.55 -10.65
N THR A 486 -5.42 7.01 -10.24
CA THR A 486 -5.98 5.79 -10.79
C THR A 486 -7.20 6.15 -11.62
N LEU A 487 -7.21 5.75 -12.88
CA LEU A 487 -8.33 5.89 -13.80
C LEU A 487 -9.12 4.58 -13.83
N HIS A 488 -10.43 4.64 -13.71
CA HIS A 488 -11.32 3.51 -13.89
C HIS A 488 -12.22 3.79 -15.09
N LEU A 489 -12.00 3.05 -16.17
CA LEU A 489 -12.71 3.21 -17.43
C LEU A 489 -14.00 2.38 -17.43
N HIS A 490 -15.10 3.00 -17.80
CA HIS A 490 -16.43 2.38 -17.84
C HIS A 490 -17.05 2.39 -19.24
N ASP A 491 -16.70 3.37 -20.06
CA ASP A 491 -17.13 3.48 -21.46
C ASP A 491 -16.05 4.18 -22.33
N THR A 492 -16.28 4.21 -23.63
CA THR A 492 -15.47 4.92 -24.62
C THR A 492 -15.91 6.38 -24.78
N THR A 493 -14.98 7.25 -25.14
CA THR A 493 -15.29 8.62 -25.57
C THR A 493 -15.76 8.63 -27.03
N ALA A 494 -16.56 9.62 -27.40
CA ALA A 494 -16.86 9.85 -28.80
C ALA A 494 -15.57 10.25 -29.56
N VAL A 495 -15.51 9.94 -30.86
CA VAL A 495 -14.33 10.21 -31.68
C VAL A 495 -13.96 11.69 -31.63
N GLY A 496 -12.74 12.00 -31.15
CA GLY A 496 -12.23 13.35 -31.03
C GLY A 496 -12.73 14.13 -29.81
N GLU A 497 -13.46 13.49 -28.90
CA GLU A 497 -13.91 14.06 -27.63
C GLU A 497 -13.10 13.48 -26.46
N THR A 498 -12.98 14.25 -25.38
CA THR A 498 -12.22 13.90 -24.18
C THR A 498 -13.09 14.00 -22.93
N VAL A 499 -12.67 13.31 -21.86
CA VAL A 499 -13.18 13.50 -20.50
C VAL A 499 -12.14 14.29 -19.72
N ASP A 500 -12.57 15.39 -19.09
CA ASP A 500 -11.69 16.22 -18.28
C ASP A 500 -11.52 15.60 -16.90
N LEU A 501 -10.26 15.43 -16.50
CA LEU A 501 -9.84 15.11 -15.14
C LEU A 501 -9.30 16.38 -14.50
N THR A 502 -9.89 16.81 -13.39
CA THR A 502 -9.42 17.95 -12.58
C THR A 502 -8.91 17.46 -11.23
N LEU A 503 -7.65 17.76 -10.91
CA LEU A 503 -7.01 17.45 -9.63
C LEU A 503 -6.81 18.73 -8.82
N THR A 504 -7.40 18.77 -7.64
CA THR A 504 -7.30 19.90 -6.71
C THR A 504 -6.93 19.42 -5.32
N ARG A 505 -6.20 20.22 -4.53
CA ARG A 505 -6.02 19.93 -3.10
C ARG A 505 -7.35 19.84 -2.38
N ASP A 506 -7.45 18.87 -1.47
CA ASP A 506 -8.62 18.72 -0.61
C ASP A 506 -8.51 19.60 0.64
N THR A 507 -8.69 20.91 0.44
CA THR A 507 -8.63 21.90 1.53
C THR A 507 -9.85 21.83 2.45
N ALA A 508 -10.99 21.36 1.94
CA ALA A 508 -12.22 21.17 2.70
C ALA A 508 -12.04 20.08 3.78
N SER A 509 -11.57 18.87 3.38
CA SER A 509 -11.33 17.81 4.36
C SER A 509 -10.27 18.18 5.40
N LEU A 510 -9.29 19.02 5.04
CA LEU A 510 -8.31 19.52 6.00
C LEU A 510 -8.97 20.46 7.03
N LYS A 511 -9.80 21.40 6.58
CA LYS A 511 -10.55 22.33 7.43
C LYS A 511 -11.51 21.57 8.37
N ASP A 512 -12.20 20.56 7.86
CA ASP A 512 -13.10 19.71 8.66
C ASP A 512 -12.35 19.00 9.80
N LYS A 513 -11.21 18.38 9.50
CA LYS A 513 -10.36 17.73 10.53
C LYS A 513 -9.88 18.74 11.57
N LEU A 514 -9.51 19.95 11.16
CA LEU A 514 -9.09 21.03 12.08
C LEU A 514 -10.25 21.44 13.01
N ASN A 515 -11.45 21.62 12.46
CA ASN A 515 -12.66 21.93 13.24
C ASN A 515 -13.06 20.81 14.21
N GLU A 516 -12.91 19.54 13.82
CA GLU A 516 -13.12 18.39 14.71
C GLU A 516 -12.15 18.42 15.90
N MET A 517 -10.86 18.72 15.65
CA MET A 517 -9.86 18.86 16.71
C MET A 517 -10.21 20.03 17.65
N ILE A 518 -10.56 21.20 17.11
CA ILE A 518 -10.98 22.38 17.88
C ILE A 518 -12.17 22.04 18.77
N THR A 519 -13.17 21.36 18.22
CA THR A 519 -14.37 20.92 18.95
C THR A 519 -14.02 19.98 20.10
N ALA A 520 -13.14 19.01 19.85
CA ALA A 520 -12.71 18.07 20.88
C ALA A 520 -11.89 18.76 21.98
N TYR A 521 -11.00 19.71 21.63
CA TYR A 521 -10.28 20.54 22.60
C TYR A 521 -11.25 21.39 23.45
N ASN A 522 -12.17 22.10 22.81
CA ASN A 522 -13.14 22.97 23.50
C ASN A 522 -14.03 22.16 24.44
N THR A 523 -14.38 20.93 24.07
CA THR A 523 -15.10 19.98 24.94
C THR A 523 -14.31 19.63 26.21
N VAL A 524 -12.98 19.43 26.10
CA VAL A 524 -12.11 19.23 27.27
C VAL A 524 -12.06 20.49 28.14
N VAL A 525 -11.85 21.66 27.53
CA VAL A 525 -11.78 22.94 28.26
C VAL A 525 -13.07 23.25 29.00
N MET A 526 -14.22 23.14 28.33
CA MET A 526 -15.54 23.34 28.94
C MET A 526 -15.74 22.43 30.14
N TYR A 527 -15.37 21.16 30.02
CA TYR A 527 -15.49 20.21 31.13
C TYR A 527 -14.60 20.57 32.31
N ILE A 528 -13.33 20.90 32.05
CA ILE A 528 -12.39 21.33 33.11
C ILE A 528 -12.94 22.58 33.81
N GLN A 529 -13.42 23.57 33.07
CA GLN A 529 -13.99 24.79 33.63
C GLN A 529 -15.21 24.49 34.50
N GLU A 530 -16.12 23.63 34.04
CA GLU A 530 -17.31 23.23 34.80
C GLU A 530 -16.94 22.53 36.12
N GLN A 531 -16.01 21.58 36.06
CA GLN A 531 -15.62 20.80 37.23
C GLN A 531 -14.71 21.55 38.21
N THR A 532 -14.10 22.66 37.78
CA THR A 532 -13.18 23.47 38.61
C THR A 532 -13.77 24.81 39.08
N LYS A 533 -14.98 25.17 38.63
CA LYS A 533 -15.62 26.45 38.97
C LYS A 533 -15.91 26.60 40.47
N PHE A 534 -15.71 27.82 40.97
CA PHE A 534 -16.21 28.28 42.27
C PHE A 534 -17.47 29.12 42.05
N ALA A 535 -18.56 28.80 42.74
CA ALA A 535 -19.76 29.64 42.69
C ALA A 535 -19.48 31.02 43.34
N PRO A 536 -20.04 32.12 42.80
CA PRO A 536 -19.80 33.48 43.31
C PRO A 536 -20.19 33.70 44.77
N ASP A 537 -21.11 32.89 45.29
CA ASP A 537 -21.60 32.92 46.67
C ASP A 537 -20.70 32.14 47.65
N GLY A 538 -19.68 31.44 47.15
CA GLY A 538 -18.75 30.63 47.93
C GLY A 538 -19.34 29.34 48.50
N THR A 539 -20.61 29.01 48.22
CA THR A 539 -21.32 27.87 48.86
C THR A 539 -21.28 26.58 48.03
N SER A 540 -21.05 26.68 46.72
CA SER A 540 -20.96 25.54 45.80
C SER A 540 -19.65 25.57 45.00
N ARG A 541 -18.99 24.42 44.87
CA ARG A 541 -17.72 24.26 44.14
C ARG A 541 -17.83 23.01 43.25
N GLY A 542 -17.29 23.08 42.04
CA GLY A 542 -17.13 21.88 41.20
C GLY A 542 -16.32 20.81 41.93
N ILE A 543 -16.57 19.54 41.62
CA ILE A 543 -16.00 18.41 42.38
C ILE A 543 -14.45 18.39 42.33
N LEU A 544 -13.86 19.01 41.30
CA LEU A 544 -12.42 19.11 41.04
C LEU A 544 -11.84 20.50 41.33
N ALA A 545 -12.60 21.44 41.91
CA ALA A 545 -12.16 22.82 42.14
C ALA A 545 -10.91 23.00 43.03
N THR A 546 -10.52 21.96 43.77
CA THR A 546 -9.32 21.95 44.61
C THR A 546 -8.21 21.05 44.06
N ASP A 547 -8.42 20.49 42.87
CA ASP A 547 -7.53 19.54 42.26
C ASP A 547 -6.54 20.23 41.31
N TYR A 548 -5.32 20.46 41.81
CA TYR A 548 -4.26 21.14 41.06
C TYR A 548 -3.80 20.35 39.82
N PHE A 549 -4.01 19.03 39.80
CA PHE A 549 -3.64 18.18 38.67
C PHE A 549 -4.41 18.58 37.41
N VAL A 550 -5.71 18.85 37.54
CA VAL A 550 -6.60 19.20 36.43
C VAL A 550 -6.23 20.55 35.82
N THR A 551 -5.91 21.53 36.67
CA THR A 551 -5.43 22.85 36.22
C THR A 551 -4.06 22.75 35.51
N THR A 552 -3.21 21.82 35.95
CA THR A 552 -1.91 21.55 35.31
C THR A 552 -2.09 20.92 33.92
N ILE A 553 -3.03 19.97 33.78
CA ILE A 553 -3.39 19.39 32.48
C ILE A 553 -3.81 20.50 31.51
N TRP A 554 -4.76 21.35 31.92
CA TRP A 554 -5.25 22.43 31.07
C TRP A 554 -4.13 23.37 30.62
N SER A 555 -3.27 23.80 31.56
CA SER A 555 -2.14 24.69 31.25
C SER A 555 -1.15 24.07 30.27
N ARG A 556 -0.90 22.75 30.38
CA ARG A 556 0.01 22.03 29.49
C ARG A 556 -0.57 21.87 28.09
N ILE A 557 -1.83 21.47 27.96
CA ILE A 557 -2.49 21.26 26.66
C ILE A 557 -2.66 22.59 25.92
N LYS A 558 -2.83 23.70 26.65
CA LYS A 558 -2.90 25.04 26.08
C LYS A 558 -1.58 25.49 25.45
N GLN A 559 -0.44 25.09 26.00
CA GLN A 559 0.86 25.69 25.70
C GLN A 559 1.27 25.62 24.22
N PRO A 560 1.12 24.50 23.49
CA PRO A 560 1.52 24.43 22.08
C PRO A 560 0.71 25.34 21.16
N PHE A 561 -0.48 25.80 21.58
CA PHE A 561 -1.29 26.74 20.82
C PHE A 561 -0.85 28.20 21.00
N GLN A 562 0.04 28.48 21.96
CA GLN A 562 0.44 29.85 22.35
C GLN A 562 1.88 30.21 21.99
N THR A 563 2.62 29.28 21.38
CA THR A 563 4.03 29.45 21.07
C THR A 563 4.35 28.91 19.71
N ALA A 564 5.37 29.49 19.07
CA ALA A 564 5.90 29.01 17.82
C ALA A 564 6.21 27.51 17.86
N ALA A 565 5.83 26.83 16.79
CA ALA A 565 6.06 25.41 16.62
C ALA A 565 7.58 25.12 16.64
N SER A 566 7.97 24.03 17.30
CA SER A 566 9.38 23.74 17.53
C SER A 566 10.12 23.46 16.21
N GLY A 567 11.26 24.12 16.02
CA GLY A 567 12.09 23.99 14.80
C GLY A 567 11.66 24.87 13.63
N PHE A 568 10.58 25.65 13.77
CA PHE A 568 10.20 26.68 12.80
C PHE A 568 11.00 27.97 13.06
N GLY A 569 11.25 28.72 11.99
CA GLY A 569 12.01 29.96 12.08
C GLY A 569 11.77 30.87 10.87
N SER A 570 12.58 31.92 10.71
CA SER A 570 12.37 32.99 9.72
C SER A 570 12.32 32.57 8.24
N ASN A 571 12.67 31.32 7.92
CA ASN A 571 12.59 30.77 6.58
C ASN A 571 11.27 30.01 6.32
N ASP A 572 10.42 29.89 7.34
CA ASP A 572 9.07 29.32 7.24
C ASP A 572 8.03 30.43 7.06
N SER A 573 7.05 30.18 6.20
CA SER A 573 5.92 31.08 5.94
C SER A 573 5.06 31.29 7.19
N PHE A 574 4.90 30.23 7.99
CA PHE A 574 4.10 30.24 9.22
C PHE A 574 4.89 29.56 10.35
N MET A 575 4.87 30.15 11.54
CA MET A 575 5.58 29.66 12.72
C MET A 575 4.63 29.42 13.90
N ASP A 576 3.58 30.23 14.02
CA ASP A 576 2.64 30.24 15.12
C ASP A 576 1.24 29.80 14.65
N PRO A 577 0.42 29.15 15.50
CA PRO A 577 -0.96 28.79 15.14
C PRO A 577 -1.83 30.01 14.74
N GLU A 578 -1.55 31.19 15.31
CA GLU A 578 -2.23 32.45 14.96
C GLU A 578 -1.98 32.85 13.49
N ASP A 579 -0.81 32.52 12.92
CA ASP A 579 -0.46 32.83 11.53
C ASP A 579 -1.40 32.15 10.51
N ILE A 580 -2.05 31.06 10.93
CA ILE A 580 -3.04 30.32 10.12
C ILE A 580 -4.48 30.54 10.61
N GLY A 581 -4.71 31.55 11.44
CA GLY A 581 -6.04 31.93 11.93
C GLY A 581 -6.58 31.13 13.11
N LEU A 582 -5.74 30.33 13.80
CA LEU A 582 -6.15 29.62 15.01
C LEU A 582 -5.87 30.46 16.26
N ASP A 583 -6.90 31.09 16.82
CA ASP A 583 -6.80 31.93 18.01
C ASP A 583 -7.26 31.20 19.28
N ILE A 584 -6.80 31.69 20.43
CA ILE A 584 -7.21 31.24 21.75
C ILE A 584 -7.83 32.37 22.56
N GLY A 585 -9.13 32.25 22.81
CA GLY A 585 -9.90 33.22 23.56
C GLY A 585 -9.41 33.40 24.99
N ALA A 586 -9.87 34.48 25.64
CA ALA A 586 -9.56 34.77 27.04
C ALA A 586 -10.05 33.68 28.01
N ASP A 587 -11.07 32.92 27.62
CA ASP A 587 -11.57 31.74 28.32
C ASP A 587 -10.72 30.48 28.04
N GLY A 588 -9.78 30.53 27.10
CA GLY A 588 -8.93 29.42 26.71
C GLY A 588 -9.55 28.46 25.71
N MET A 589 -10.69 28.81 25.10
CA MET A 589 -11.26 28.07 23.96
C MET A 589 -10.55 28.44 22.66
N LEU A 590 -10.47 27.49 21.74
CA LEU A 590 -9.93 27.71 20.39
C LEU A 590 -11.04 28.18 19.45
N GLU A 591 -10.70 29.10 18.56
CA GLU A 591 -11.54 29.60 17.48
C GLU A 591 -10.72 29.65 16.17
N LEU A 592 -11.32 29.26 15.06
CA LEU A 592 -10.71 29.34 13.73
C LEU A 592 -11.30 30.51 12.97
N ASP A 593 -10.46 31.48 12.62
CA ASP A 593 -10.78 32.42 11.56
C ASP A 593 -10.62 31.71 10.20
N GLU A 594 -11.74 31.26 9.64
CA GLU A 594 -11.76 30.56 8.36
C GLU A 594 -11.20 31.40 7.21
N SER A 595 -11.33 32.73 7.27
CA SER A 595 -10.82 33.61 6.20
C SER A 595 -9.30 33.67 6.22
N THR A 596 -8.71 33.86 7.40
CA THR A 596 -7.26 33.82 7.59
C THR A 596 -6.69 32.44 7.26
N PHE A 597 -7.39 31.37 7.63
CA PHE A 597 -6.97 30.01 7.26
C PHE A 597 -6.98 29.79 5.75
N ASP A 598 -8.04 30.21 5.05
CA ASP A 598 -8.13 30.08 3.60
C ASP A 598 -7.04 30.91 2.88
N GLU A 599 -6.72 32.10 3.39
CA GLU A 599 -5.59 32.92 2.90
C GLU A 599 -4.23 32.20 3.09
N ALA A 600 -3.98 31.64 4.27
CA ALA A 600 -2.74 30.90 4.54
C ALA A 600 -2.58 29.65 3.66
N ILE A 601 -3.69 28.96 3.37
CA ILE A 601 -3.72 27.81 2.46
C ILE A 601 -3.33 28.21 1.03
N VAL A 602 -3.79 29.37 0.56
CA VAL A 602 -3.44 29.92 -0.76
C VAL A 602 -1.98 30.36 -0.79
N GLU A 603 -1.47 30.98 0.27
CA GLU A 603 -0.09 31.45 0.36
C GLU A 603 0.94 30.31 0.37
N ASP A 604 0.83 29.36 1.30
CA ASP A 604 1.71 28.19 1.38
C ASP A 604 1.02 27.00 2.06
N TYR A 605 0.22 26.26 1.28
CA TYR A 605 -0.42 25.01 1.73
C TYR A 605 0.54 24.04 2.42
N LEU A 606 1.74 23.82 1.85
CA LEU A 606 2.71 22.90 2.47
C LEU A 606 3.24 23.48 3.80
N GLY A 607 3.30 24.81 3.91
CA GLY A 607 3.56 25.54 5.14
C GLY A 607 2.53 25.24 6.21
N VAL A 608 1.24 25.36 5.87
CA VAL A 608 0.13 25.02 6.78
C VAL A 608 0.21 23.56 7.22
N LEU A 609 0.40 22.62 6.28
CA LEU A 609 0.53 21.20 6.62
C LEU A 609 1.72 20.91 7.54
N ARG A 610 2.87 21.55 7.29
CA ARG A 610 4.05 21.43 8.14
C ARG A 610 3.76 21.99 9.53
N LEU A 611 3.20 23.20 9.63
CA LEU A 611 2.89 23.84 10.90
C LEU A 611 1.93 22.99 11.75
N LEU A 612 0.92 22.38 11.12
CA LEU A 612 -0.02 21.46 11.79
C LEU A 612 0.69 20.16 12.22
N GLY A 613 1.33 19.46 11.28
CA GLY A 613 1.64 18.04 11.42
C GLY A 613 3.07 17.63 11.04
N ALA A 614 4.05 18.52 11.04
CA ALA A 614 5.45 18.10 10.87
C ALA A 614 5.83 17.08 11.96
N GLN A 615 6.34 15.91 11.56
CA GLN A 615 6.77 14.84 12.48
C GLN A 615 8.29 14.68 12.41
N LYS A 616 9.00 15.54 13.14
CA LYS A 616 10.47 15.61 13.12
C LYS A 616 11.02 15.72 11.68
N THR A 617 10.26 16.33 10.77
CA THR A 617 10.75 16.61 9.41
C THR A 617 11.81 17.70 9.50
N GLY A 618 12.73 17.79 8.55
CA GLY A 618 13.82 18.75 8.69
C GLY A 618 14.28 19.38 7.40
N ALA A 619 14.98 20.49 7.58
CA ALA A 619 15.64 21.24 6.53
C ALA A 619 17.01 21.67 7.01
N SER A 620 17.94 21.83 6.07
CA SER A 620 19.23 22.48 6.32
C SER A 620 19.32 23.75 5.48
N ASP A 621 20.01 24.75 6.00
CA ASP A 621 20.37 25.97 5.28
C ASP A 621 21.57 25.79 4.32
N SER A 622 22.11 24.57 4.21
CA SER A 622 23.29 24.26 3.41
C SER A 622 22.95 23.41 2.18
N ALA A 623 23.64 23.70 1.07
CA ALA A 623 23.59 22.84 -0.12
C ALA A 623 24.46 21.57 0.02
N THR A 624 25.46 21.61 0.90
CA THR A 624 26.41 20.51 1.11
C THR A 624 25.99 19.58 2.23
N ILE A 625 25.45 20.15 3.32
CA ILE A 625 24.90 19.39 4.44
C ILE A 625 23.39 19.32 4.24
N LYS A 626 22.83 18.13 4.08
CA LYS A 626 21.39 17.94 3.85
C LYS A 626 20.78 17.11 4.96
N PHE A 627 19.68 17.59 5.52
CA PHE A 627 18.86 16.78 6.43
C PHE A 627 18.50 15.44 5.77
N TYR A 628 18.62 14.36 6.52
CA TYR A 628 18.33 13.01 6.04
C TYR A 628 17.13 12.41 6.78
N GLY A 629 17.12 12.53 8.12
CA GLY A 629 16.03 12.01 8.94
C GLY A 629 16.20 12.36 10.40
N ALA A 630 15.15 12.16 11.18
CA ALA A 630 15.17 12.24 12.63
C ALA A 630 14.20 11.19 13.18
N ALA A 631 14.54 10.57 14.30
CA ALA A 631 13.67 9.61 14.97
C ALA A 631 12.64 10.34 15.83
N GLY A 632 11.56 9.64 16.24
CA GLY A 632 10.60 10.19 17.22
C GLY A 632 11.25 10.56 18.56
N SER A 633 12.41 9.98 18.89
CA SER A 633 13.20 10.33 20.08
C SER A 633 14.02 11.61 19.94
N THR A 634 14.26 12.08 18.70
CA THR A 634 14.97 13.34 18.44
C THR A 634 14.10 14.49 18.92
N THR A 635 14.68 15.40 19.70
CA THR A 635 13.97 16.59 20.14
C THR A 635 13.80 17.54 18.95
N ALA A 636 12.61 18.11 18.75
CA ALA A 636 12.42 19.12 17.72
C ALA A 636 13.06 20.45 18.14
N GLY A 637 13.59 21.18 17.18
CA GLY A 637 14.37 22.38 17.43
C GLY A 637 15.39 22.63 16.33
N THR A 638 16.31 23.55 16.60
CA THR A 638 17.34 23.93 15.65
C THR A 638 18.71 23.52 16.19
N TYR A 639 19.52 22.93 15.31
CA TYR A 639 20.82 22.36 15.62
C TYR A 639 21.88 22.98 14.72
N ASN A 640 22.98 23.39 15.32
CA ASN A 640 24.17 23.80 14.59
C ASN A 640 25.05 22.57 14.39
N VAL A 641 25.59 22.43 13.18
CA VAL A 641 26.46 21.31 12.82
C VAL A 641 27.74 21.80 12.19
N LYS A 642 28.82 21.07 12.43
CA LYS A 642 30.14 21.30 11.83
C LYS A 642 30.76 19.98 11.43
N VAL A 643 31.12 19.84 10.16
CA VAL A 643 31.74 18.64 9.60
C VAL A 643 33.01 18.98 8.86
N VAL A 644 34.06 18.18 9.07
CA VAL A 644 35.34 18.29 8.37
C VAL A 644 35.49 17.09 7.42
N VAL A 645 35.66 17.39 6.14
CA VAL A 645 35.90 16.41 5.08
C VAL A 645 37.35 16.53 4.62
N SER A 646 38.06 15.41 4.55
CA SER A 646 39.40 15.34 3.95
C SER A 646 39.63 14.00 3.27
N GLY A 647 40.25 14.02 2.08
CA GLY A 647 40.52 12.81 1.30
C GLY A 647 39.24 12.07 0.88
N GLY A 648 38.15 12.79 0.66
CA GLY A 648 36.85 12.19 0.32
C GLY A 648 36.13 11.49 1.47
N ALA A 649 36.56 11.70 2.73
CA ALA A 649 35.95 11.09 3.91
C ALA A 649 35.69 12.11 5.03
N ILE A 650 34.69 11.83 5.87
CA ILE A 650 34.43 12.60 7.08
C ILE A 650 35.49 12.25 8.14
N THR A 651 36.15 13.28 8.67
CA THR A 651 37.19 13.15 9.70
C THR A 651 36.74 13.66 11.07
N SER A 652 35.74 14.53 11.10
CA SER A 652 35.10 15.04 12.32
C SER A 652 33.69 15.52 12.00
N ALA A 653 32.75 15.24 12.89
CA ALA A 653 31.39 15.78 12.83
C ALA A 653 30.93 16.12 14.25
N LYS A 654 30.39 17.33 14.41
CA LYS A 654 29.93 17.85 15.71
C LYS A 654 28.55 18.50 15.59
N ILE A 655 27.76 18.37 16.64
CA ILE A 655 26.39 18.91 16.72
C ILE A 655 26.18 19.60 18.07
N TRP A 656 25.48 20.74 18.07
CA TRP A 656 25.00 21.42 19.27
C TRP A 656 23.66 22.10 19.04
N GLY A 657 22.95 22.43 20.12
CA GLY A 657 21.69 23.17 20.06
C GLY A 657 21.88 24.61 19.60
N ARG A 658 20.81 25.24 19.12
CA ARG A 658 20.83 26.64 18.64
C ARG A 658 21.40 27.63 19.64
N ASP A 659 21.03 27.49 20.91
CA ASP A 659 21.40 28.41 21.99
C ASP A 659 22.74 28.05 22.65
N GLU A 660 23.39 26.97 22.20
CA GLU A 660 24.67 26.51 22.68
C GLU A 660 25.82 27.05 21.82
N THR A 661 27.05 26.93 22.31
CA THR A 661 28.25 27.33 21.57
C THR A 661 29.01 26.12 21.04
N GLU A 662 29.99 26.33 20.15
CA GLU A 662 30.85 25.24 19.65
C GLU A 662 31.61 24.54 20.81
N ALA A 663 31.79 25.20 21.96
CA ALA A 663 32.41 24.57 23.13
C ALA A 663 31.55 23.47 23.76
N ASP A 664 30.23 23.54 23.56
CA ASP A 664 29.25 22.56 24.06
C ASP A 664 29.00 21.44 23.03
N ALA A 665 29.66 21.52 21.86
CA ALA A 665 29.43 20.63 20.75
C ALA A 665 29.85 19.19 21.06
N ARG A 666 28.96 18.28 20.70
CA ARG A 666 29.09 16.85 20.95
C ARG A 666 29.51 16.16 19.67
N ASP A 667 30.39 15.18 19.80
CA ASP A 667 30.83 14.38 18.66
C ASP A 667 29.67 13.53 18.15
N ALA A 668 29.47 13.57 16.84
CA ALA A 668 28.53 12.73 16.12
C ALA A 668 29.25 11.50 15.56
N THR A 669 28.49 10.46 15.28
CA THR A 669 28.99 9.25 14.61
C THR A 669 28.65 9.32 13.11
N TRP A 670 29.34 8.57 12.26
CA TRP A 670 29.01 8.54 10.83
C TRP A 670 29.27 7.18 10.19
N ASN A 671 28.51 6.90 9.14
CA ASN A 671 28.71 5.75 8.25
C ASN A 671 28.64 6.25 6.81
N GLY A 672 29.73 6.12 6.06
CA GLY A 672 29.85 6.74 4.74
C GLY A 672 29.71 8.27 4.82
N ASN A 673 28.75 8.83 4.08
CA ASN A 673 28.44 10.25 4.08
C ASN A 673 27.31 10.66 5.03
N THR A 674 26.74 9.72 5.79
CA THR A 674 25.63 9.96 6.73
C THR A 674 26.17 10.13 8.14
N VAL A 675 25.91 11.28 8.73
CA VAL A 675 26.24 11.62 10.13
C VAL A 675 25.01 11.39 11.00
N THR A 676 25.19 10.79 12.17
CA THR A 676 24.16 10.55 13.19
C THR A 676 24.56 11.20 14.51
N GLY A 677 23.63 11.99 15.08
CA GLY A 677 23.82 12.67 16.34
C GLY A 677 24.02 11.75 17.54
N ASN A 678 24.40 12.34 18.68
CA ASN A 678 24.80 11.58 19.85
C ASN A 678 23.60 10.91 20.53
N SER A 679 23.56 9.58 20.49
CA SER A 679 22.48 8.77 21.06
C SER A 679 22.84 8.14 22.43
N THR A 680 23.73 8.78 23.20
CA THR A 680 24.09 8.30 24.55
C THR A 680 22.88 8.34 25.47
N THR A 681 22.63 7.24 26.19
CA THR A 681 21.57 7.13 27.19
C THR A 681 22.13 7.18 28.62
N ASN A 682 21.31 7.62 29.56
CA ASN A 682 21.61 7.49 30.98
C ASN A 682 21.24 6.09 31.50
N SER A 683 21.48 5.82 32.79
CA SER A 683 21.17 4.53 33.43
C SER A 683 19.68 4.15 33.42
N GLY A 684 18.79 5.09 33.12
CA GLY A 684 17.36 4.87 32.93
C GLY A 684 16.93 4.71 31.47
N ASN A 685 17.88 4.47 30.55
CA ASN A 685 17.65 4.39 29.10
C ASN A 685 17.07 5.65 28.45
N ASN A 686 17.13 6.80 29.13
CA ASN A 686 16.71 8.07 28.54
C ASN A 686 17.89 8.70 27.77
N TYR A 687 17.64 9.18 26.56
CA TYR A 687 18.63 9.90 25.78
C TYR A 687 19.08 11.17 26.51
N LEU A 688 20.38 11.39 26.54
CA LEU A 688 20.99 12.51 27.27
C LEU A 688 20.92 13.82 26.47
N TYR A 689 20.88 13.73 25.14
CA TYR A 689 21.03 14.88 24.25
C TYR A 689 19.86 15.03 23.28
N PRO A 690 19.49 16.28 22.94
CA PRO A 690 18.33 16.57 22.08
C PRO A 690 18.54 16.10 20.64
N GLU A 691 19.78 16.12 20.13
CA GLU A 691 20.12 15.67 18.76
C GLU A 691 20.18 14.15 18.56
N ASN A 692 19.80 13.35 19.57
CA ASN A 692 19.84 11.89 19.46
C ASN A 692 19.12 11.42 18.18
N ASN A 693 19.74 10.51 17.43
CA ASN A 693 19.22 9.97 16.17
C ASN A 693 18.87 11.02 15.09
N LEU A 694 19.33 12.27 15.21
CA LEU A 694 19.31 13.23 14.10
C LEU A 694 20.32 12.76 13.05
N GLN A 695 19.87 12.65 11.80
CA GLN A 695 20.68 12.23 10.67
C GLN A 695 20.74 13.28 9.57
N PHE A 696 21.92 13.46 9.00
CA PHE A 696 22.14 14.31 7.84
C PHE A 696 23.26 13.75 6.97
N THR A 697 23.24 14.09 5.69
CA THR A 697 24.27 13.72 4.72
C THR A 697 25.18 14.89 4.41
N VAL A 698 26.42 14.59 4.03
CA VAL A 698 27.42 15.60 3.66
C VAL A 698 28.01 15.27 2.29
N GLY A 699 28.12 16.27 1.42
CA GLY A 699 28.87 16.12 0.17
C GLY A 699 30.36 15.89 0.43
N LEU A 700 30.93 14.82 -0.12
CA LEU A 700 32.32 14.41 0.13
C LEU A 700 33.29 14.78 -1.00
N THR A 701 32.82 15.43 -2.07
CA THR A 701 33.62 15.66 -3.29
C THR A 701 34.70 16.73 -3.13
N THR A 702 34.60 17.57 -2.10
CA THR A 702 35.55 18.65 -1.85
C THR A 702 36.00 18.60 -0.40
N ASP A 703 37.31 18.68 -0.18
CA ASP A 703 37.88 18.77 1.16
C ASP A 703 37.57 20.15 1.76
N GLY A 704 37.22 20.19 3.05
CA GLY A 704 36.86 21.44 3.70
C GLY A 704 36.17 21.26 5.04
N THR A 705 35.90 22.39 5.70
CA THR A 705 35.06 22.45 6.90
C THR A 705 33.72 23.08 6.52
N TYR A 706 32.64 22.34 6.75
CA TYR A 706 31.28 22.75 6.45
C TYR A 706 30.53 22.99 7.74
N THR A 707 29.82 24.11 7.81
CA THR A 707 28.90 24.42 8.90
C THR A 707 27.51 24.61 8.33
N ALA A 708 26.49 24.20 9.08
CA ALA A 708 25.10 24.41 8.71
C ALA A 708 24.24 24.50 9.97
N THR A 709 23.05 25.04 9.78
CA THR A 709 21.96 24.93 10.73
C THR A 709 20.92 23.94 10.17
N ILE A 710 20.53 22.99 11.00
CA ILE A 710 19.51 21.99 10.71
C ILE A 710 18.32 22.25 11.62
N SER A 711 17.16 22.49 11.02
CA SER A 711 15.90 22.58 11.74
C SER A 711 15.19 21.23 11.71
N VAL A 712 14.84 20.71 12.88
CA VAL A 712 13.97 19.54 13.08
C VAL A 712 12.63 20.06 13.56
N LYS A 713 11.62 19.95 12.71
CA LYS A 713 10.31 20.57 12.85
C LYS A 713 9.31 19.62 13.49
N GLN A 714 8.61 20.11 14.50
CA GLN A 714 7.44 19.47 15.10
C GLN A 714 6.25 20.42 14.94
N GLY A 715 5.22 19.98 14.22
CA GLY A 715 3.98 20.73 14.10
C GLY A 715 3.25 20.80 15.44
N PHE A 716 2.53 21.89 15.69
CA PHE A 716 1.92 22.13 17.00
C PHE A 716 0.85 21.08 17.33
N VAL A 717 0.10 20.58 16.35
CA VAL A 717 -0.90 19.53 16.58
C VAL A 717 -0.22 18.20 16.94
N GLY A 718 0.91 17.90 16.29
CA GLY A 718 1.71 16.74 16.67
C GLY A 718 2.29 16.86 18.09
N ALA A 719 2.71 18.07 18.51
CA ALA A 719 3.16 18.31 19.88
C ALA A 719 2.04 18.12 20.92
N VAL A 720 0.83 18.59 20.60
CA VAL A 720 -0.36 18.37 21.45
C VAL A 720 -0.73 16.89 21.50
N TYR A 721 -0.69 16.19 20.36
CA TYR A 721 -0.93 14.76 20.30
C TYR A 721 0.06 14.00 21.19
N GLU A 722 1.37 14.22 21.05
CA GLU A 722 2.41 13.60 21.89
C GLU A 722 2.18 13.90 23.38
N LEU A 723 1.80 15.14 23.72
CA LEU A 723 1.53 15.55 25.09
C LEU A 723 0.34 14.77 25.68
N VAL A 724 -0.80 14.74 24.99
CA VAL A 724 -2.02 14.08 25.47
C VAL A 724 -1.84 12.57 25.47
N ASP A 725 -1.15 12.01 24.47
CA ASP A 725 -0.82 10.59 24.42
C ASP A 725 0.03 10.16 25.62
N ASN A 726 1.07 10.92 25.96
CA ASN A 726 1.88 10.69 27.16
C ASN A 726 1.06 10.83 28.47
N MET A 727 0.08 11.73 28.53
CA MET A 727 -0.80 11.85 29.71
C MET A 727 -1.71 10.64 29.88
N LEU A 728 -2.15 10.03 28.78
CA LEU A 728 -3.08 8.89 28.72
C LEU A 728 -2.36 7.54 28.64
N ASP A 729 -1.04 7.50 28.58
CA ASP A 729 -0.25 6.27 28.55
C ASP A 729 -0.63 5.35 29.71
N SER A 730 -0.89 4.08 29.41
CA SER A 730 -1.47 3.14 30.37
C SER A 730 -0.50 2.70 31.47
N VAL A 731 0.80 2.92 31.29
CA VAL A 731 1.84 2.43 32.21
C VAL A 731 2.33 3.54 33.12
N ASN A 732 2.69 4.69 32.54
CA ASN A 732 3.31 5.79 33.25
C ASN A 732 2.58 7.13 33.05
N GLY A 733 1.45 7.12 32.35
CA GLY A 733 0.67 8.31 32.08
C GLY A 733 0.11 8.93 33.35
N THR A 734 0.10 10.27 33.37
CA THR A 734 -0.33 11.00 34.56
C THR A 734 -1.81 10.78 34.89
N MET A 735 -2.65 10.53 33.88
CA MET A 735 -4.08 10.33 34.07
C MET A 735 -4.40 8.97 34.72
N PRO A 736 -3.90 7.82 34.21
CA PRO A 736 -4.05 6.53 34.91
C PRO A 736 -3.51 6.55 36.34
N VAL A 737 -2.34 7.18 36.57
CA VAL A 737 -1.77 7.30 37.93
C VAL A 737 -2.71 8.06 38.88
N ALA A 738 -3.36 9.13 38.42
CA ALA A 738 -4.34 9.86 39.22
C ALA A 738 -5.61 9.03 39.49
N GLN A 739 -6.09 8.29 38.49
CA GLN A 739 -7.25 7.40 38.63
C GLN A 739 -6.97 6.25 39.61
N ASP A 740 -5.79 5.65 39.55
CA ASP A 740 -5.36 4.58 40.45
C ASP A 740 -5.23 5.07 41.89
N ALA A 741 -4.67 6.27 42.11
CA ALA A 741 -4.60 6.87 43.44
C ALA A 741 -5.98 7.10 44.06
N LEU A 742 -6.98 7.51 43.26
CA LEU A 742 -8.36 7.64 43.70
C LEU A 742 -9.00 6.27 43.98
N ALA A 743 -8.76 5.28 43.12
CA ALA A 743 -9.27 3.91 43.29
C ALA A 743 -8.73 3.26 44.59
N ASP A 744 -7.44 3.44 44.88
CA ASP A 744 -6.83 2.98 46.13
C ASP A 744 -7.40 3.71 47.35
N THR A 745 -7.69 5.01 47.22
CA THR A 745 -8.35 5.78 48.29
C THR A 745 -9.76 5.25 48.57
N ILE A 746 -10.54 4.97 47.53
CA ILE A 746 -11.88 4.37 47.62
C ILE A 746 -11.81 3.00 48.30
N LYS A 747 -10.88 2.14 47.89
CA LYS A 747 -10.65 0.81 48.50
C LYS A 747 -10.34 0.93 50.01
N ASN A 748 -9.49 1.88 50.38
CA ASN A 748 -9.13 2.14 51.77
C ASN A 748 -10.32 2.69 52.59
N GLN A 749 -11.12 3.59 52.02
CA GLN A 749 -12.34 4.13 52.64
C GLN A 749 -13.39 3.04 52.85
N ASN A 750 -13.64 2.18 51.85
CA ASN A 750 -14.54 1.04 51.96
C ASN A 750 -14.13 0.09 53.09
N GLY A 751 -12.85 -0.29 53.16
CA GLY A 751 -12.36 -1.13 54.25
C GLY A 751 -12.48 -0.48 55.64
N ARG A 752 -12.41 0.87 55.75
CA ARG A 752 -12.67 1.59 57.00
C ARG A 752 -14.15 1.59 57.37
N ILE A 753 -15.02 1.78 56.38
CA ILE A 753 -16.49 1.75 56.52
C ILE A 753 -16.94 0.37 57.02
N GLU A 754 -16.45 -0.71 56.41
CA GLU A 754 -16.77 -2.09 56.82
C GLU A 754 -16.36 -2.38 58.27
N ARG A 755 -15.15 -1.93 58.67
CA ARG A 755 -14.69 -2.07 60.06
C ARG A 755 -15.55 -1.28 61.04
N GLU A 756 -15.98 -0.07 60.66
CA GLU A 756 -16.84 0.76 61.50
C GLU A 756 -18.27 0.21 61.59
N GLN A 757 -18.81 -0.34 60.51
CA GLN A 757 -20.09 -1.07 60.51
C GLN A 757 -20.02 -2.27 61.45
N THR A 758 -18.99 -3.11 61.31
CA THR A 758 -18.76 -4.26 62.21
C THR A 758 -18.64 -3.83 63.68
N ARG A 759 -17.96 -2.70 63.95
CA ARG A 759 -17.85 -2.14 65.31
C ARG A 759 -19.19 -1.69 65.85
N LEU A 760 -20.02 -1.04 65.03
CA LEU A 760 -21.35 -0.57 65.39
C LEU A 760 -22.29 -1.75 65.69
N ASP A 761 -22.28 -2.80 64.86
CA ASP A 761 -23.08 -4.01 65.09
C ASP A 761 -22.71 -4.69 66.42
N ALA A 762 -21.42 -4.79 66.71
CA ALA A 762 -20.94 -5.36 67.97
C ALA A 762 -21.32 -4.49 69.18
N GLU A 763 -21.31 -3.16 69.04
CA GLU A 763 -21.74 -2.24 70.10
C GLU A 763 -23.25 -2.32 70.33
N GLU A 764 -24.06 -2.43 69.28
CA GLU A 764 -25.50 -2.66 69.38
C GLU A 764 -25.78 -3.96 70.16
N GLN A 765 -25.13 -5.07 69.78
CA GLN A 765 -25.28 -6.34 70.48
C GLN A 765 -24.87 -6.25 71.96
N ARG A 766 -23.79 -5.50 72.27
CA ARG A 766 -23.36 -5.26 73.65
C ARG A 766 -24.36 -4.43 74.43
N LEU A 767 -24.91 -3.37 73.84
CA LEU A 767 -25.94 -2.54 74.46
C LEU A 767 -27.20 -3.37 74.73
N VAL A 768 -27.69 -4.11 73.73
CA VAL A 768 -28.81 -5.05 73.86
C VAL A 768 -28.58 -6.05 75.00
N ALA A 769 -27.38 -6.65 75.08
CA ALA A 769 -27.04 -7.59 76.16
C ALA A 769 -26.97 -6.91 77.54
N LYS A 770 -26.42 -5.70 77.64
CA LYS A 770 -26.35 -4.92 78.90
C LYS A 770 -27.74 -4.55 79.41
N PHE A 771 -28.60 -4.01 78.54
CA PHE A 771 -29.97 -3.63 78.91
C PHE A 771 -30.80 -4.87 79.29
N ALA A 772 -30.66 -5.99 78.58
CA ALA A 772 -31.33 -7.22 78.97
C ALA A 772 -30.88 -7.78 80.34
N ARG A 773 -29.60 -7.65 80.70
CA ARG A 773 -29.11 -8.03 82.05
C ARG A 773 -29.67 -7.11 83.13
N LEU A 774 -29.70 -5.81 82.85
CA LEU A 774 -30.24 -4.80 83.76
C LEU A 774 -31.74 -5.01 83.99
N GLU A 775 -32.51 -5.33 82.95
CA GLU A 775 -33.92 -5.70 83.06
C GLU A 775 -34.11 -6.96 83.93
N ARG A 776 -33.29 -8.01 83.76
CA ARG A 776 -33.35 -9.21 84.62
C ARG A 776 -33.05 -8.90 86.08
N MET A 777 -32.04 -8.06 86.35
CA MET A 777 -31.71 -7.63 87.71
C MET A 777 -32.84 -6.83 88.34
N LEU A 778 -33.43 -5.89 87.60
CA LEU A 778 -34.54 -5.07 88.09
C LEU A 778 -35.81 -5.88 88.30
N ALA A 779 -36.10 -6.85 87.42
CA ALA A 779 -37.19 -7.80 87.62
C ALA A 779 -36.99 -8.65 88.89
N LEU A 780 -35.76 -9.08 89.17
CA LEU A 780 -35.42 -9.81 90.40
C LEU A 780 -35.55 -8.93 91.65
N ILE A 781 -35.08 -7.68 91.59
CA ILE A 781 -35.23 -6.72 92.69
C ILE A 781 -36.72 -6.43 92.95
N ASN A 782 -37.51 -6.21 91.88
CA ASN A 782 -38.95 -5.96 92.00
C ASN A 782 -39.68 -7.19 92.57
N SER A 783 -39.31 -8.41 92.20
CA SER A 783 -39.91 -9.62 92.80
C SER A 783 -39.51 -9.81 94.27
N GLN A 784 -38.27 -9.48 94.64
CA GLN A 784 -37.82 -9.47 96.04
C GLN A 784 -38.52 -8.38 96.85
N LEU A 785 -38.73 -7.18 96.29
CA LEU A 785 -39.49 -6.10 96.91
C LEU A 785 -40.97 -6.48 97.08
N SER A 786 -41.60 -7.07 96.06
CA SER A 786 -42.98 -7.59 96.17
C SER A 786 -43.07 -8.68 97.24
N GLY A 787 -42.11 -9.59 97.30
CA GLY A 787 -42.03 -10.62 98.34
C GLY A 787 -41.85 -10.03 99.76
N LEU A 788 -41.05 -8.98 99.90
CA LEU A 788 -40.88 -8.24 101.16
C LEU A 788 -42.14 -7.47 101.56
N THR A 789 -42.88 -6.87 100.63
CA THR A 789 -44.16 -6.20 100.90
C THR A 789 -45.29 -7.16 101.23
N THR A 790 -45.19 -8.44 100.89
CA THR A 790 -46.14 -9.48 101.33
C THR A 790 -45.81 -10.06 102.73
N LEU A 791 -44.65 -9.72 103.29
CA LEU A 791 -44.18 -10.14 104.62
C LEU A 791 -44.36 -9.05 105.70
N SER A 792 -44.82 -7.86 105.33
CA SER A 792 -45.30 -6.77 106.21
C SER A 792 -46.81 -6.69 106.17
#